data_AF-A0A6A6XGM7-F1
#
_entry.id   AF-A0A6A6XGM7-F1
#
_cell.length_a   1.000
_cell.length_b   1.000
_cell.length_c   1.000
_cell.angle_alpha   90.00
_cell.angle_beta   90.00
_cell.angle_gamma   90.00
#
_symmetry.space_group_name_H-M   'P 1'
#
loop_
_entity.id
_entity.type
_entity.pdbx_description
1 polymer ?
#
loop_
_entity_poly.entity_id
_entity_poly.type
_entity_poly.pdbx_seq_one_letter_code
_entity_poly.pdbx_strand_id
1 'polypeptide(L)'
;MEAILENLVASLKQVPSQLNSDAKASLQSALHDTTKLPNKKICSLSYEALDLLSEVRLLLEPSHLILADHFLGYMNTKALCAAVELHIPDILQSGPRTLEKLATECKARPDRLRQIMRTLHNNGIFTYSLSDDTYSNNHISNLLLSDHWTQWQNWVHLYGNEFYDMARGLPASCLKDATRCPAQINYDTDDSMFKYFTEQGWIAKFHTTLGGGAIAQAPGIVEDYPWEEVANGTVIDVGGGGGGLIALLLRKYKTMKGAVLDAPKVIGQARENFHGPEGQYKDVADQIPIENLIAGDFFVELPASDVFTIKWCLHDWDDEKASIILTNIRKALKKSSKSRLVILESVLTDGHIGRMTRYADMNMMVAVGGKERDEAQWRKLAEATGWTLRKIYPLRNAWPSAIEFVPVWPFEEDVQINHHTTEEESQVVAQMRFLEPWDKSRGDPYVRISPEPGYDRMNFDWRDYTAKITGARPKKGDFGLDTQGFAYYDDTVPVNVVTALRSDDKNAVKQLYYPHIEEFVKKITGAPRVIIFDHTLRKPRTELGLTENNDGKEQPATMVHCDQSEKGALRRLQMNLGENETLDDVLKRRIQMINIWRPLNGPVKDWPLATMDFETVKPNEMYSCNLLKDTNEERGKTATYTFSEAQKWFYLDKHRTDEVTVIKIWDNKAGGLSRYSAPSAFDHPDAPVDVEPWESVEVRCFAIH
;
A
#
# COMPACT_ATOMS: atom_id res chain seq x y z
N MET A 1 -9.51 -19.31 31.15
CA MET A 1 -8.33 -18.43 31.04
C MET A 1 -7.07 -19.15 31.50
N GLU A 2 -7.02 -19.66 32.73
CA GLU A 2 -5.90 -20.46 33.25
C GLU A 2 -5.44 -21.57 32.30
N ALA A 3 -6.34 -22.46 31.86
CA ALA A 3 -6.01 -23.52 30.90
C ALA A 3 -5.45 -23.01 29.56
N ILE A 4 -5.84 -21.80 29.10
CA ILE A 4 -5.31 -21.19 27.88
C ILE A 4 -3.85 -20.77 28.11
N LEU A 5 -3.56 -20.17 29.26
CA LEU A 5 -2.21 -19.76 29.65
C LEU A 5 -1.31 -20.98 29.90
N GLU A 6 -1.80 -22.03 30.55
CA GLU A 6 -1.06 -23.27 30.74
C GLU A 6 -0.68 -23.92 29.41
N ASN A 7 -1.63 -23.97 28.46
CA ASN A 7 -1.36 -24.47 27.11
C ASN A 7 -0.33 -23.61 26.37
N LEU A 8 -0.46 -22.28 26.43
CA LEU A 8 0.51 -21.37 25.83
C LEU A 8 1.92 -21.57 26.44
N VAL A 9 2.01 -21.66 27.77
CA VAL A 9 3.28 -21.94 28.46
C VAL A 9 3.87 -23.28 28.03
N ALA A 10 3.04 -24.32 27.88
CA ALA A 10 3.50 -25.62 27.38
C ALA A 10 4.05 -25.53 25.95
N SER A 11 3.34 -24.85 25.04
CA SER A 11 3.81 -24.60 23.68
C SER A 11 5.12 -23.80 23.65
N LEU A 12 5.20 -22.71 24.42
CA LEU A 12 6.39 -21.85 24.50
C LEU A 12 7.58 -22.52 25.22
N LYS A 13 7.37 -23.57 26.01
CA LYS A 13 8.47 -24.39 26.56
C LYS A 13 9.01 -25.38 25.53
N GLN A 14 8.16 -25.91 24.66
CA GLN A 14 8.58 -26.84 23.62
C GLN A 14 9.43 -26.15 22.54
N VAL A 15 9.05 -24.94 22.12
CA VAL A 15 9.71 -24.22 21.02
C VAL A 15 11.22 -23.98 21.27
N PRO A 16 11.67 -23.41 22.41
CA PRO A 16 13.09 -23.24 22.69
C PRO A 16 13.86 -24.55 22.79
N SER A 17 13.22 -25.65 23.22
CA SER A 17 13.88 -26.97 23.27
C SER A 17 14.20 -27.50 21.87
N GLN A 18 13.32 -27.24 20.91
CA GLN A 18 13.55 -27.58 19.50
C GLN A 18 14.60 -26.64 18.88
N LEU A 19 14.48 -25.32 19.08
CA LEU A 19 15.39 -24.34 18.50
C LEU A 19 16.80 -24.33 19.12
N ASN A 20 16.94 -24.72 20.40
CA ASN A 20 18.25 -24.87 21.06
C ASN A 20 18.86 -26.27 20.94
N SER A 21 18.27 -27.16 20.15
CA SER A 21 18.82 -28.49 19.84
C SER A 21 19.75 -28.45 18.62
N ASP A 22 19.76 -29.50 17.80
CA ASP A 22 20.55 -29.61 16.56
C ASP A 22 20.26 -28.48 15.56
N ALA A 23 19.07 -27.87 15.63
CA ALA A 23 18.69 -26.74 14.79
C ALA A 23 19.41 -25.42 15.13
N LYS A 24 20.03 -25.29 16.32
CA LYS A 24 20.58 -24.03 16.81
C LYS A 24 21.69 -23.48 15.92
N ALA A 25 22.67 -24.32 15.56
CA ALA A 25 23.78 -23.91 14.71
C ALA A 25 23.29 -23.53 13.31
N SER A 26 22.34 -24.29 12.77
CA SER A 26 21.70 -24.01 11.48
C SER A 26 20.93 -22.69 11.50
N LEU A 27 20.18 -22.40 12.56
CA LEU A 27 19.45 -21.14 12.73
C LEU A 27 20.41 -19.95 12.86
N GLN A 28 21.46 -20.10 13.65
CA GLN A 28 22.50 -19.07 13.81
C GLN A 28 23.18 -18.77 12.47
N SER A 29 23.56 -19.80 11.71
CA SER A 29 24.15 -19.60 10.38
C SER A 29 23.16 -19.00 9.39
N ALA A 30 21.87 -19.36 9.47
CA ALA A 30 20.85 -18.90 8.53
C ALA A 30 20.38 -17.45 8.79
N LEU A 31 20.48 -16.93 10.02
CA LEU A 31 19.95 -15.62 10.40
C LEU A 31 21.01 -14.62 10.87
N HIS A 32 22.15 -15.07 11.41
CA HIS A 32 23.11 -14.22 12.11
C HIS A 32 24.52 -14.27 11.54
N ASP A 33 24.75 -15.01 10.43
CA ASP A 33 26.01 -14.92 9.68
C ASP A 33 26.09 -13.53 9.04
N THR A 34 27.04 -12.72 9.46
CA THR A 34 27.22 -11.36 8.94
C THR A 34 27.94 -11.34 7.60
N THR A 35 28.49 -12.47 7.15
CA THR A 35 29.23 -12.55 5.86
C THR A 35 28.33 -12.98 4.70
N LYS A 36 27.11 -13.43 4.98
CA LYS A 36 26.15 -13.92 3.99
C LYS A 36 24.77 -13.36 4.27
N LEU A 37 23.97 -13.20 3.22
CA LEU A 37 22.57 -12.85 3.42
C LEU A 37 21.79 -14.02 4.02
N PRO A 38 20.85 -13.76 4.95
CA PRO A 38 20.04 -14.79 5.55
C PRO A 38 19.15 -15.47 4.51
N ASN A 39 18.77 -16.73 4.70
CA ASN A 39 17.87 -17.39 3.75
C ASN A 39 16.52 -16.64 3.67
N LYS A 40 16.03 -16.32 2.45
CA LYS A 40 14.79 -15.54 2.25
C LYS A 40 13.59 -16.13 2.99
N LYS A 41 13.35 -17.43 2.86
CA LYS A 41 12.16 -18.08 3.43
C LYS A 41 12.27 -18.20 4.95
N ILE A 42 13.44 -18.58 5.46
CA ILE A 42 13.68 -18.66 6.91
C ILE A 42 13.54 -17.28 7.55
N CYS A 43 14.12 -16.23 6.93
CA CYS A 43 14.01 -14.85 7.39
C CYS A 43 12.54 -14.39 7.46
N SER A 44 11.77 -14.62 6.39
CA SER A 44 10.35 -14.26 6.33
C SER A 44 9.51 -15.00 7.38
N LEU A 45 9.70 -16.31 7.57
CA LEU A 45 9.00 -17.07 8.61
C LEU A 45 9.41 -16.62 10.02
N SER A 46 10.68 -16.25 10.20
CA SER A 46 11.17 -15.74 11.49
C SER A 46 10.53 -14.39 11.83
N TYR A 47 10.34 -13.53 10.84
CA TYR A 47 9.67 -12.24 11.02
C TYR A 47 8.21 -12.41 11.41
N GLU A 48 7.47 -13.26 10.70
CA GLU A 48 6.08 -13.59 11.02
C GLU A 48 5.95 -14.17 12.45
N ALA A 49 6.82 -15.10 12.83
CA ALA A 49 6.84 -15.65 14.18
C ALA A 49 7.12 -14.59 15.25
N LEU A 50 8.03 -13.65 14.99
CA LEU A 50 8.37 -12.57 15.93
C LEU A 50 7.23 -11.56 16.10
N ASP A 51 6.49 -11.25 15.03
CA ASP A 51 5.31 -10.38 15.12
C ASP A 51 4.21 -11.05 15.94
N LEU A 52 3.89 -12.32 15.68
CA LEU A 52 2.91 -13.09 16.46
C LEU A 52 3.31 -13.20 17.94
N LEU A 53 4.59 -13.47 18.23
CA LEU A 53 5.09 -13.50 19.61
C LEU A 53 4.96 -12.14 20.30
N SER A 54 5.16 -11.05 19.55
CA SER A 54 4.99 -9.70 20.09
C SER A 54 3.53 -9.37 20.37
N GLU A 55 2.58 -9.79 19.52
CA GLU A 55 1.14 -9.65 19.77
C GLU A 55 0.73 -10.39 21.05
N VAL A 56 1.17 -11.64 21.19
CA VAL A 56 0.93 -12.43 22.41
C VAL A 56 1.55 -11.75 23.64
N ARG A 57 2.78 -11.22 23.52
CA ARG A 57 3.43 -10.49 24.62
C ARG A 57 2.61 -9.28 25.05
N LEU A 58 2.14 -8.47 24.11
CA LEU A 58 1.36 -7.25 24.41
C LEU A 58 0.02 -7.56 25.11
N LEU A 59 -0.55 -8.75 24.91
CA LEU A 59 -1.76 -9.19 25.62
C LEU A 59 -1.48 -9.63 27.06
N LEU A 60 -0.28 -10.14 27.35
CA LEU A 60 0.06 -10.77 28.62
C LEU A 60 0.84 -9.86 29.56
N GLU A 61 1.64 -8.96 29.00
CA GLU A 61 2.53 -8.11 29.78
C GLU A 61 1.74 -7.04 30.55
N PRO A 62 1.96 -6.90 31.87
CA PRO A 62 1.28 -5.87 32.64
C PRO A 62 1.56 -4.48 32.07
N SER A 63 0.50 -3.71 31.82
CA SER A 63 0.58 -2.41 31.14
C SER A 63 1.55 -1.41 31.79
N HIS A 64 1.67 -1.43 33.12
CA HIS A 64 2.60 -0.56 33.84
C HIS A 64 4.08 -0.90 33.59
N LEU A 65 4.40 -2.16 33.25
CA LEU A 65 5.75 -2.56 32.88
C LEU A 65 6.07 -2.15 31.45
N ILE A 66 5.11 -2.32 30.53
CA ILE A 66 5.23 -1.78 29.16
C ILE A 66 5.52 -0.27 29.22
N LEU A 67 4.77 0.48 30.04
CA LEU A 67 5.00 1.91 30.24
C LEU A 67 6.40 2.20 30.82
N ALA A 68 6.85 1.39 31.79
CA ALA A 68 8.17 1.53 32.40
C ALA A 68 9.32 1.37 31.40
N ASP A 69 9.22 0.42 30.48
CA ASP A 69 10.21 0.22 29.42
C ASP A 69 10.40 1.48 28.56
N HIS A 70 9.33 2.25 28.33
CA HIS A 70 9.40 3.48 27.54
C HIS A 70 10.07 4.63 28.30
N PHE A 71 9.65 4.94 29.53
CA PHE A 71 10.26 6.07 30.25
C PHE A 71 11.65 5.75 30.84
N LEU A 72 12.01 4.47 31.01
CA LEU A 72 13.36 4.02 31.38
C LEU A 72 14.24 3.66 30.18
N GLY A 73 13.70 3.66 28.96
CA GLY A 73 14.40 3.21 27.76
C GLY A 73 15.73 3.92 27.50
N TYR A 74 15.88 5.17 27.95
CA TYR A 74 17.14 5.92 27.85
C TYR A 74 18.31 5.24 28.57
N MET A 75 18.04 4.49 29.65
CA MET A 75 19.07 3.75 30.37
C MET A 75 19.68 2.66 29.49
N ASN A 76 18.87 1.99 28.66
CA ASN A 76 19.35 0.99 27.71
C ASN A 76 20.30 1.62 26.68
N THR A 77 19.90 2.78 26.11
CA THR A 77 20.73 3.52 25.16
C THR A 77 22.08 3.92 25.76
N LYS A 78 22.08 4.50 26.96
CA LYS A 78 23.33 4.96 27.61
C LYS A 78 24.17 3.80 28.15
N ALA A 79 23.58 2.68 28.55
CA ALA A 79 24.32 1.48 28.88
C ALA A 79 25.09 0.95 27.67
N LEU A 80 24.46 0.94 26.48
CA LEU A 80 25.11 0.51 25.25
C LEU A 80 26.26 1.46 24.85
N CYS A 81 26.07 2.78 24.99
CA CYS A 81 27.14 3.77 24.78
C CYS A 81 28.33 3.49 25.70
N ALA A 82 28.08 3.28 26.99
CA ALA A 82 29.14 2.99 27.95
C ALA A 82 29.93 1.73 27.58
N ALA A 83 29.28 0.69 27.07
CA ALA A 83 29.97 -0.53 26.66
C ALA A 83 30.88 -0.32 25.44
N VAL A 84 30.44 0.47 24.46
CA VAL A 84 31.24 0.83 23.28
C VAL A 84 32.40 1.75 23.65
N GLU A 85 32.15 2.80 24.44
CA GLU A 85 33.19 3.76 24.87
C GLU A 85 34.25 3.12 25.77
N LEU A 86 33.87 2.10 26.55
CA LEU A 86 34.81 1.31 27.36
C LEU A 86 35.45 0.16 26.59
N HIS A 87 35.23 0.05 25.27
CA HIS A 87 35.80 -0.99 24.41
C HIS A 87 35.52 -2.42 24.91
N ILE A 88 34.37 -2.64 25.55
CA ILE A 88 34.00 -3.95 26.10
C ILE A 88 33.96 -5.04 25.02
N PRO A 89 33.34 -4.81 23.84
CA PRO A 89 33.34 -5.82 22.78
C PRO A 89 34.76 -6.23 22.38
N ASP A 90 35.67 -5.28 22.19
CA ASP A 90 37.04 -5.55 21.76
C ASP A 90 37.84 -6.32 22.83
N ILE A 91 37.68 -5.94 24.11
CA ILE A 91 38.31 -6.66 25.21
C ILE A 91 37.84 -8.11 25.26
N LEU A 92 36.54 -8.34 25.13
CA LEU A 92 35.93 -9.67 25.15
C LEU A 92 36.21 -10.50 23.88
N GLN A 93 36.71 -9.90 22.81
CA GLN A 93 37.18 -10.62 21.61
C GLN A 93 38.31 -11.60 21.95
N SER A 94 39.14 -11.25 22.94
CA SER A 94 40.22 -12.10 23.46
C SER A 94 39.74 -13.20 24.45
N GLY A 95 38.42 -13.41 24.53
CA GLY A 95 37.79 -14.46 25.32
C GLY A 95 37.07 -13.96 26.58
N PRO A 96 36.31 -14.84 27.26
CA PRO A 96 35.50 -14.46 28.40
C PRO A 96 36.28 -13.80 29.54
N ARG A 97 35.63 -12.92 30.30
CA ARG A 97 36.22 -12.20 31.45
C ARG A 97 35.27 -12.19 32.64
N THR A 98 35.79 -12.37 33.84
CA THR A 98 35.06 -11.98 35.06
C THR A 98 34.85 -10.47 35.07
N LEU A 99 33.88 -10.00 35.85
CA LEU A 99 33.61 -8.56 35.92
C LEU A 99 34.83 -7.78 36.42
N GLU A 100 35.55 -8.29 37.42
CA GLU A 100 36.70 -7.63 38.04
C GLU A 100 37.85 -7.47 37.05
N LYS A 101 38.09 -8.50 36.23
CA LYS A 101 39.11 -8.46 35.19
C LYS A 101 38.70 -7.51 34.06
N LEU A 102 37.45 -7.59 33.62
CA LEU A 102 36.91 -6.68 32.60
C LEU A 102 37.01 -5.22 33.05
N ALA A 103 36.60 -4.91 34.29
CA ALA A 103 36.70 -3.57 34.87
C ALA A 103 38.14 -3.07 34.94
N THR A 104 39.10 -3.94 35.26
CA THR A 104 40.52 -3.60 35.26
C THR A 104 41.01 -3.26 33.85
N GLU A 105 40.67 -4.09 32.86
CA GLU A 105 41.11 -3.93 31.47
C GLU A 105 40.51 -2.66 30.82
N CYS A 106 39.24 -2.36 31.07
CA CYS A 106 38.59 -1.13 30.56
C CYS A 106 38.74 0.09 31.50
N LYS A 107 39.49 -0.04 32.59
CA LYS A 107 39.70 1.02 33.60
C LYS A 107 38.41 1.58 34.20
N ALA A 108 37.38 0.74 34.31
CA ALA A 108 36.09 1.09 34.88
C ALA A 108 36.01 0.74 36.38
N ARG A 109 35.06 1.36 37.07
CA ARG A 109 34.69 0.99 38.42
C ARG A 109 33.86 -0.31 38.41
N PRO A 110 34.27 -1.38 39.13
CA PRO A 110 33.55 -2.66 39.09
C PRO A 110 32.08 -2.57 39.53
N ASP A 111 31.76 -1.77 40.55
CA ASP A 111 30.39 -1.60 41.06
C ASP A 111 29.44 -1.03 39.99
N ARG A 112 29.93 -0.07 39.21
CA ARG A 112 29.16 0.59 38.14
C ARG A 112 29.10 -0.26 36.88
N LEU A 113 30.22 -0.86 36.50
CA LEU A 113 30.27 -1.76 35.36
C LEU A 113 29.31 -2.95 35.55
N ARG A 114 29.17 -3.46 36.79
CA ARG A 114 28.19 -4.52 37.10
C ARG A 114 26.77 -4.14 36.72
N GLN A 115 26.36 -2.90 36.99
CA GLN A 115 25.01 -2.41 36.69
C GLN A 115 24.78 -2.37 35.18
N ILE A 116 25.76 -1.84 34.43
CA ILE A 116 25.72 -1.77 32.97
C ILE A 116 25.68 -3.16 32.35
N MET A 117 26.62 -4.03 32.71
CA MET A 117 26.71 -5.36 32.13
C MET A 117 25.47 -6.20 32.47
N ARG A 118 24.90 -6.04 33.68
CA ARG A 118 23.63 -6.67 34.07
C ARG A 118 22.51 -6.31 33.11
N THR A 119 22.33 -5.03 32.83
CA THR A 119 21.31 -4.58 31.88
C THR A 119 21.57 -5.15 30.49
N LEU A 120 22.79 -5.04 29.98
CA LEU A 120 23.10 -5.43 28.61
C LEU A 120 23.01 -6.94 28.36
N HIS A 121 23.40 -7.79 29.31
CA HIS A 121 23.27 -9.24 29.14
C HIS A 121 21.80 -9.71 29.26
N ASN A 122 20.99 -9.08 30.13
CA ASN A 122 19.56 -9.41 30.22
C ASN A 122 18.79 -8.93 28.97
N ASN A 123 19.27 -7.87 28.32
CA ASN A 123 18.76 -7.41 27.02
C ASN A 123 19.35 -8.19 25.84
N GLY A 124 20.14 -9.24 26.08
CA GLY A 124 20.68 -10.13 25.06
C GLY A 124 21.91 -9.61 24.30
N ILE A 125 22.46 -8.44 24.66
CA ILE A 125 23.62 -7.86 23.96
C ILE A 125 24.90 -8.66 24.25
N PHE A 126 25.11 -9.12 25.48
CA PHE A 126 26.23 -9.97 25.86
C PHE A 126 25.74 -11.29 26.46
N THR A 127 26.61 -12.31 26.48
CA THR A 127 26.36 -13.54 27.22
C THR A 127 26.99 -13.44 28.61
N TYR A 128 26.29 -13.95 29.63
CA TYR A 128 26.82 -14.13 30.97
C TYR A 128 26.71 -15.59 31.39
N SER A 129 27.84 -16.20 31.77
CA SER A 129 27.89 -17.55 32.33
C SER A 129 27.84 -17.47 33.85
N LEU A 130 26.77 -17.99 34.45
CA LEU A 130 26.63 -18.04 35.90
C LEU A 130 27.61 -19.02 36.56
N SER A 131 27.94 -20.13 35.89
CA SER A 131 28.87 -21.14 36.42
C SER A 131 30.30 -20.61 36.52
N ASP A 132 30.69 -19.79 35.55
CA ASP A 132 32.07 -19.29 35.42
C ASP A 132 32.21 -17.84 35.88
N ASP A 133 31.10 -17.19 36.27
CA ASP A 133 30.99 -15.76 36.58
C ASP A 133 31.68 -14.86 35.53
N THR A 134 31.47 -15.17 34.25
CA THR A 134 32.14 -14.48 33.15
C THR A 134 31.17 -13.92 32.12
N TYR A 135 31.57 -12.80 31.52
CA TYR A 135 30.94 -12.19 30.36
C TYR A 135 31.69 -12.59 29.09
N SER A 136 30.96 -12.79 28.00
CA SER A 136 31.52 -13.03 26.67
C SER A 136 30.69 -12.37 25.58
N ASN A 137 31.31 -12.15 24.43
CA ASN A 137 30.60 -11.68 23.26
C ASN A 137 29.63 -12.74 22.72
N ASN A 138 28.55 -12.28 22.09
CA ASN A 138 27.64 -13.09 21.31
C ASN A 138 27.48 -12.51 19.90
N HIS A 139 26.58 -13.08 19.09
CA HIS A 139 26.36 -12.63 17.71
C HIS A 139 25.90 -11.16 17.60
N ILE A 140 25.28 -10.61 18.65
CA ILE A 140 24.86 -9.20 18.71
C ILE A 140 26.03 -8.32 19.11
N SER A 141 26.72 -8.57 20.23
CA SER A 141 27.85 -7.71 20.61
C SER A 141 29.05 -7.79 19.66
N ASN A 142 29.20 -8.87 18.88
CA ASN A 142 30.22 -8.94 17.82
C ASN A 142 30.02 -7.86 16.73
N LEU A 143 28.79 -7.38 16.51
CA LEU A 143 28.52 -6.26 15.61
C LEU A 143 29.11 -4.92 16.10
N LEU A 144 29.47 -4.86 17.38
CA LEU A 144 30.02 -3.67 18.05
C LEU A 144 31.55 -3.71 18.15
N LEU A 145 32.22 -4.73 17.60
CA LEU A 145 33.68 -4.75 17.52
C LEU A 145 34.18 -3.59 16.65
N SER A 146 35.29 -3.01 17.06
CA SER A 146 35.83 -1.83 16.39
C SER A 146 36.32 -2.09 14.96
N ASP A 147 36.73 -3.32 14.70
CA ASP A 147 37.16 -3.83 13.39
C ASP A 147 36.03 -4.52 12.60
N HIS A 148 34.80 -4.59 13.12
CA HIS A 148 33.70 -5.25 12.42
C HIS A 148 33.35 -4.49 11.14
N TRP A 149 33.26 -5.20 10.01
CA TRP A 149 33.12 -4.57 8.69
C TRP A 149 31.85 -3.71 8.52
N THR A 150 30.78 -3.96 9.28
CA THR A 150 29.54 -3.15 9.26
C THR A 150 29.62 -1.85 10.07
N GLN A 151 30.60 -1.74 10.98
CA GLN A 151 30.86 -0.53 11.76
C GLN A 151 29.64 0.01 12.55
N TRP A 152 28.78 -0.88 13.08
CA TRP A 152 27.55 -0.49 13.81
C TRP A 152 27.84 0.28 15.11
N GLN A 153 29.02 0.14 15.70
CA GLN A 153 29.44 0.93 16.86
C GLN A 153 29.36 2.45 16.63
N ASN A 154 29.58 2.93 15.40
CA ASN A 154 29.52 4.35 15.07
C ASN A 154 28.10 4.90 15.28
N TRP A 155 27.09 4.08 14.99
CA TRP A 155 25.68 4.41 15.21
C TRP A 155 25.38 4.53 16.69
N VAL A 156 25.89 3.62 17.53
CA VAL A 156 25.71 3.70 18.99
C VAL A 156 26.22 5.04 19.52
N HIS A 157 27.43 5.46 19.09
CA HIS A 157 28.01 6.70 19.58
C HIS A 157 27.24 7.94 19.09
N LEU A 158 26.91 8.04 17.80
CA LEU A 158 26.23 9.22 17.25
C LEU A 158 24.77 9.30 17.68
N TYR A 159 24.02 8.20 17.57
CA TYR A 159 22.60 8.21 17.89
C TYR A 159 22.35 8.22 19.39
N GLY A 160 23.20 7.55 20.15
CA GLY A 160 23.11 7.54 21.61
C GLY A 160 23.50 8.86 22.27
N ASN A 161 24.08 9.82 21.52
CA ASN A 161 24.47 11.14 22.02
C ASN A 161 23.81 12.27 21.23
N GLU A 162 24.34 12.68 20.08
CA GLU A 162 23.89 13.89 19.38
C GLU A 162 22.41 13.81 18.93
N PHE A 163 21.97 12.70 18.32
CA PHE A 163 20.56 12.54 17.94
C PHE A 163 19.65 12.34 19.16
N TYR A 164 20.16 11.68 20.21
CA TYR A 164 19.47 11.57 21.48
C TYR A 164 19.17 12.96 22.06
N ASP A 165 20.11 13.89 21.95
CA ASP A 165 19.93 15.27 22.41
C ASP A 165 18.95 16.04 21.52
N MET A 166 19.02 15.87 20.19
CA MET A 166 18.06 16.47 19.24
C MET A 166 16.61 16.09 19.54
N ALA A 167 16.37 14.84 19.94
CA ALA A 167 15.04 14.32 20.20
C ALA A 167 14.31 15.01 21.36
N ARG A 168 15.01 15.79 22.21
CA ARG A 168 14.34 16.56 23.28
C ARG A 168 13.34 17.60 22.77
N GLY A 169 13.48 18.07 21.54
CA GLY A 169 12.55 19.02 20.92
C GLY A 169 11.21 18.41 20.49
N LEU A 170 11.05 17.07 20.55
CA LEU A 170 9.86 16.36 20.05
C LEU A 170 8.52 16.88 20.60
N PRO A 171 8.33 17.08 21.91
CA PRO A 171 7.02 17.53 22.41
C PRO A 171 6.63 18.92 21.86
N ALA A 172 7.61 19.81 21.72
CA ALA A 172 7.38 21.16 21.22
C ALA A 172 7.15 21.19 19.71
N SER A 173 7.79 20.31 18.94
CA SER A 173 7.57 20.23 17.48
C SER A 173 6.18 19.72 17.10
N CYS A 174 5.48 19.05 18.01
CA CYS A 174 4.12 18.53 17.76
C CYS A 174 3.02 19.58 17.96
N LEU A 175 3.36 20.80 18.39
CA LEU A 175 2.39 21.89 18.54
C LEU A 175 1.93 22.40 17.17
N LYS A 176 0.67 22.83 17.07
CA LYS A 176 0.02 23.19 15.79
C LYS A 176 0.75 24.30 15.03
N ASP A 177 1.41 25.20 15.74
CA ASP A 177 2.14 26.36 15.23
C ASP A 177 3.66 26.15 15.17
N ALA A 178 4.16 24.95 15.46
CA ALA A 178 5.56 24.63 15.35
C ALA A 178 6.01 24.62 13.89
N THR A 179 7.06 25.39 13.57
CA THR A 179 7.67 25.44 12.24
C THR A 179 9.09 24.86 12.21
N ARG A 180 9.75 24.75 13.36
CA ARG A 180 11.10 24.19 13.53
C ARG A 180 11.02 22.69 13.81
N CYS A 181 12.00 21.93 13.30
CA CYS A 181 12.14 20.51 13.67
C CYS A 181 12.67 20.36 15.12
N PRO A 182 12.53 19.18 15.76
CA PRO A 182 13.05 18.92 17.10
C PRO A 182 14.51 19.33 17.34
N ALA A 183 15.42 19.06 16.40
CA ALA A 183 16.82 19.46 16.52
C ALA A 183 16.98 20.99 16.62
N GLN A 184 16.30 21.72 15.73
CA GLN A 184 16.29 23.18 15.71
C GLN A 184 15.68 23.78 16.97
N ILE A 185 14.63 23.17 17.51
CA ILE A 185 14.03 23.58 18.78
C ILE A 185 15.01 23.34 19.94
N ASN A 186 15.59 22.15 20.04
CA ASN A 186 16.48 21.80 21.15
C ASN A 186 17.74 22.65 21.20
N TYR A 187 18.31 22.99 20.04
CA TYR A 187 19.52 23.82 19.94
C TYR A 187 19.23 25.31 19.75
N ASP A 188 17.96 25.71 19.72
CA ASP A 188 17.49 27.07 19.44
C ASP A 188 18.20 27.72 18.24
N THR A 189 18.07 27.08 17.08
CA THR A 189 18.69 27.53 15.83
C THR A 189 17.73 27.41 14.65
N ASP A 190 17.92 28.26 13.64
CA ASP A 190 17.27 28.17 12.33
C ASP A 190 18.16 27.47 11.29
N ASP A 191 19.35 27.02 11.68
CA ASP A 191 20.27 26.37 10.78
C ASP A 191 19.76 25.01 10.32
N SER A 192 20.14 24.64 9.09
CA SER A 192 19.97 23.27 8.64
C SER A 192 20.92 22.34 9.41
N MET A 193 20.57 21.06 9.50
CA MET A 193 21.42 20.06 10.14
C MET A 193 22.86 20.10 9.63
N PHE A 194 23.06 20.12 8.31
CA PHE A 194 24.40 20.10 7.72
C PHE A 194 25.23 21.32 8.08
N LYS A 195 24.61 22.51 8.10
CA LYS A 195 25.28 23.73 8.54
C LYS A 195 25.67 23.61 10.02
N TYR A 196 24.71 23.27 10.87
CA TYR A 196 24.93 23.10 12.30
C TYR A 196 26.01 22.06 12.61
N PHE A 197 25.97 20.88 11.97
CA PHE A 197 26.95 19.81 12.17
C PHE A 197 28.35 20.19 11.71
N THR A 198 28.46 21.02 10.68
CA THR A 198 29.74 21.54 10.23
C THR A 198 30.33 22.47 11.29
N GLU A 199 29.52 23.40 11.81
CA GLU A 199 29.95 24.35 12.83
C GLU A 199 30.29 23.69 14.17
N GLN A 200 29.59 22.61 14.54
CA GLN A 200 29.89 21.80 15.73
C GLN A 200 31.04 20.79 15.53
N GLY A 201 31.55 20.62 14.29
CA GLY A 201 32.59 19.64 13.98
C GLY A 201 32.12 18.18 13.95
N TRP A 202 30.80 17.94 13.87
CA TRP A 202 30.19 16.61 13.87
C TRP A 202 30.12 15.95 12.48
N ILE A 203 30.32 16.73 11.41
CA ILE A 203 30.12 16.27 10.03
C ILE A 203 30.95 15.04 9.66
N ALA A 204 32.20 14.94 10.14
CA ALA A 204 33.05 13.79 9.87
C ALA A 204 32.49 12.52 10.51
N LYS A 205 32.09 12.60 11.79
CA LYS A 205 31.45 11.51 12.53
C LYS A 205 30.13 11.07 11.88
N PHE A 206 29.34 12.03 11.41
CA PHE A 206 28.11 11.77 10.68
C PHE A 206 28.39 10.97 9.38
N HIS A 207 29.32 11.45 8.54
CA HIS A 207 29.69 10.75 7.31
C HIS A 207 30.25 9.35 7.56
N THR A 208 31.11 9.17 8.55
CA THR A 208 31.64 7.85 8.93
C THR A 208 30.53 6.88 9.36
N THR A 209 29.56 7.37 10.14
CA THR A 209 28.42 6.56 10.61
C THR A 209 27.54 6.10 9.44
N LEU A 210 27.15 7.02 8.57
CA LEU A 210 26.34 6.71 7.40
C LEU A 210 27.07 5.81 6.39
N GLY A 211 28.39 6.00 6.20
CA GLY A 211 29.22 5.16 5.35
C GLY A 211 29.23 3.69 5.79
N GLY A 212 29.39 3.43 7.09
CA GLY A 212 29.31 2.08 7.65
C GLY A 212 27.94 1.44 7.44
N GLY A 213 26.86 2.19 7.67
CA GLY A 213 25.49 1.72 7.43
C GLY A 213 25.20 1.41 5.96
N ALA A 214 25.75 2.20 5.02
CA ALA A 214 25.61 1.94 3.59
C ALA A 214 26.31 0.64 3.17
N ILE A 215 27.51 0.38 3.70
CA ILE A 215 28.26 -0.86 3.47
C ILE A 215 27.48 -2.06 4.04
N ALA A 216 26.97 -1.96 5.27
CA ALA A 216 26.26 -3.04 5.94
C ALA A 216 25.01 -3.52 5.19
N GLN A 217 24.31 -2.59 4.54
CA GLN A 217 23.04 -2.84 3.85
C GLN A 217 23.20 -3.20 2.36
N ALA A 218 24.39 -2.95 1.80
CA ALA A 218 24.68 -3.15 0.38
C ALA A 218 24.36 -4.56 -0.14
N PRO A 219 24.70 -5.67 0.55
CA PRO A 219 24.42 -7.01 0.03
C PRO A 219 22.92 -7.23 -0.27
N GLY A 220 22.04 -6.80 0.62
CA GLY A 220 20.59 -6.94 0.44
C GLY A 220 20.08 -6.16 -0.76
N ILE A 221 20.50 -4.91 -0.88
CA ILE A 221 20.12 -4.01 -1.99
C ILE A 221 20.52 -4.62 -3.34
N VAL A 222 21.70 -5.22 -3.42
CA VAL A 222 22.28 -5.76 -4.66
C VAL A 222 21.72 -7.14 -5.02
N GLU A 223 21.28 -7.95 -4.06
CA GLU A 223 20.80 -9.33 -4.28
C GLU A 223 19.26 -9.47 -4.35
N ASP A 224 18.49 -8.59 -3.71
CA ASP A 224 17.05 -8.81 -3.53
C ASP A 224 16.15 -8.06 -4.52
N TYR A 225 16.69 -7.08 -5.23
CA TYR A 225 16.04 -6.46 -6.37
C TYR A 225 16.61 -7.02 -7.70
N PRO A 226 15.78 -7.29 -8.73
CA PRO A 226 16.21 -7.93 -9.98
C PRO A 226 16.98 -6.99 -10.92
N TRP A 227 18.16 -6.54 -10.48
CA TRP A 227 19.04 -5.63 -11.24
C TRP A 227 19.53 -6.24 -12.57
N GLU A 228 19.53 -7.56 -12.71
CA GLU A 228 19.86 -8.27 -13.95
C GLU A 228 18.96 -7.87 -15.13
N GLU A 229 17.72 -7.47 -14.89
CA GLU A 229 16.79 -7.02 -15.94
C GLU A 229 17.30 -5.75 -16.65
N VAL A 230 18.08 -4.94 -15.94
CA VAL A 230 18.60 -3.63 -16.37
C VAL A 230 20.13 -3.62 -16.52
N ALA A 231 20.80 -4.74 -16.25
CA ALA A 231 22.26 -4.85 -16.24
C ALA A 231 22.95 -4.54 -17.57
N ASN A 232 22.24 -4.56 -18.71
CA ASN A 232 22.82 -4.22 -20.01
C ASN A 232 22.56 -2.76 -20.44
N GLY A 233 22.04 -1.93 -19.53
CA GLY A 233 21.72 -0.53 -19.76
C GLY A 233 22.59 0.43 -18.94
N THR A 234 22.23 1.72 -19.01
CA THR A 234 22.76 2.74 -18.10
C THR A 234 21.77 2.96 -16.96
N VAL A 235 22.26 2.90 -15.72
CA VAL A 235 21.49 3.25 -14.52
C VAL A 235 22.00 4.60 -14.01
N ILE A 236 21.09 5.57 -13.86
CA ILE A 236 21.42 6.88 -13.27
C ILE A 236 21.00 6.89 -11.81
N ASP A 237 21.96 7.07 -10.92
CA ASP A 237 21.77 7.25 -9.48
C ASP A 237 21.53 8.74 -9.18
N VAL A 238 20.28 9.11 -8.89
CA VAL A 238 19.82 10.47 -8.63
C VAL A 238 20.00 10.77 -7.15
N GLY A 239 20.71 11.85 -6.81
CA GLY A 239 21.15 12.08 -5.44
C GLY A 239 22.17 11.03 -4.98
N GLY A 240 22.94 10.47 -5.91
CA GLY A 240 23.84 9.33 -5.64
C GLY A 240 25.04 9.67 -4.74
N GLY A 241 25.22 10.93 -4.34
CA GLY A 241 26.25 11.35 -3.44
C GLY A 241 27.65 11.07 -3.97
N GLY A 242 28.47 10.44 -3.15
CA GLY A 242 29.81 10.00 -3.54
C GLY A 242 29.85 8.85 -4.56
N GLY A 243 28.72 8.24 -4.92
CA GLY A 243 28.60 7.15 -5.89
C GLY A 243 28.69 5.73 -5.33
N GLY A 244 28.50 5.55 -4.02
CA GLY A 244 28.66 4.25 -3.37
C GLY A 244 27.69 3.17 -3.87
N LEU A 245 26.41 3.52 -4.08
CA LEU A 245 25.40 2.58 -4.58
C LEU A 245 25.72 2.14 -6.01
N ILE A 246 25.92 3.10 -6.92
CA ILE A 246 26.21 2.76 -8.32
C ILE A 246 27.50 1.94 -8.43
N ALA A 247 28.55 2.25 -7.67
CA ALA A 247 29.79 1.47 -7.67
C ALA A 247 29.56 0.00 -7.29
N LEU A 248 28.69 -0.28 -6.32
CA LEU A 248 28.34 -1.64 -5.92
C LEU A 248 27.62 -2.40 -7.04
N LEU A 249 26.67 -1.75 -7.73
CA LEU A 249 25.97 -2.34 -8.86
C LEU A 249 26.93 -2.64 -10.02
N LEU A 250 27.82 -1.70 -10.35
CA LEU A 250 28.83 -1.87 -11.40
C LEU A 250 29.88 -2.95 -11.07
N ARG A 251 30.17 -3.17 -9.78
CA ARG A 251 31.06 -4.27 -9.36
C ARG A 251 30.42 -5.63 -9.64
N LYS A 252 29.11 -5.78 -9.41
CA LYS A 252 28.39 -7.05 -9.64
C LYS A 252 28.05 -7.26 -11.12
N TYR A 253 27.53 -6.25 -11.78
CA TYR A 253 27.03 -6.34 -13.15
C TYR A 253 28.00 -5.68 -14.14
N LYS A 254 28.96 -6.46 -14.63
CA LYS A 254 30.08 -5.96 -15.47
C LYS A 254 29.67 -5.34 -16.82
N THR A 255 28.45 -5.62 -17.28
CA THR A 255 27.89 -5.04 -18.51
C THR A 255 27.12 -3.74 -18.26
N MET A 256 26.87 -3.40 -16.99
CA MET A 256 26.11 -2.21 -16.62
C MET A 256 26.97 -0.96 -16.80
N LYS A 257 26.36 0.12 -17.27
CA LYS A 257 26.96 1.45 -17.24
C LYS A 257 26.29 2.29 -16.18
N GLY A 258 27.07 3.17 -15.55
CA GLY A 258 26.59 4.01 -14.45
C GLY A 258 26.59 5.47 -14.84
N ALA A 259 25.72 6.23 -14.18
CA ALA A 259 25.83 7.67 -14.04
C ALA A 259 25.41 8.08 -12.63
N VAL A 260 25.93 9.21 -12.15
CA VAL A 260 25.53 9.83 -10.89
C VAL A 260 25.10 11.26 -11.19
N LEU A 261 23.92 11.65 -10.72
CA LEU A 261 23.46 13.04 -10.75
C LEU A 261 23.34 13.58 -9.32
N ASP A 262 24.01 14.69 -9.05
CA ASP A 262 23.98 15.36 -7.75
C ASP A 262 24.41 16.85 -7.88
N ALA A 263 24.36 17.59 -6.79
CA ALA A 263 24.79 18.98 -6.74
C ALA A 263 26.27 19.15 -7.14
N PRO A 264 26.67 20.29 -7.74
CA PRO A 264 28.02 20.48 -8.28
C PRO A 264 29.16 20.17 -7.30
N LYS A 265 29.02 20.58 -6.02
CA LYS A 265 30.01 20.32 -4.98
C LYS A 265 30.18 18.82 -4.70
N VAL A 266 29.08 18.07 -4.72
CA VAL A 266 29.05 16.63 -4.45
C VAL A 266 29.64 15.84 -5.62
N ILE A 267 29.32 16.23 -6.85
CA ILE A 267 29.90 15.63 -8.05
C ILE A 267 31.41 15.85 -8.14
N GLY A 268 31.94 16.96 -7.63
CA GLY A 268 33.38 17.14 -7.45
C GLY A 268 34.02 16.00 -6.64
N GLN A 269 33.39 15.61 -5.53
CA GLN A 269 33.84 14.49 -4.70
C GLN A 269 33.64 13.13 -5.40
N ALA A 270 32.54 12.94 -6.12
CA ALA A 270 32.31 11.71 -6.89
C ALA A 270 33.38 11.51 -7.98
N ARG A 271 33.80 12.59 -8.66
CA ARG A 271 34.91 12.55 -9.62
C ARG A 271 36.21 12.07 -9.00
N GLU A 272 36.58 12.59 -7.84
CA GLU A 272 37.76 12.10 -7.11
C GLU A 272 37.61 10.63 -6.69
N ASN A 273 36.40 10.20 -6.28
CA ASN A 273 36.16 8.82 -5.88
C ASN A 273 36.31 7.81 -7.03
N PHE A 274 35.88 8.15 -8.25
CA PHE A 274 35.96 7.24 -9.42
C PHE A 274 37.25 7.42 -10.22
N HIS A 275 37.71 8.65 -10.44
CA HIS A 275 38.79 8.97 -11.39
C HIS A 275 40.04 9.57 -10.72
N GLY A 276 40.00 9.84 -9.42
CA GLY A 276 41.17 10.28 -8.66
C GLY A 276 42.21 9.16 -8.50
N PRO A 277 43.50 9.50 -8.29
CA PRO A 277 44.58 8.52 -8.18
C PRO A 277 44.37 7.52 -7.03
N GLU A 278 43.82 8.01 -5.91
CA GLU A 278 43.45 7.25 -4.73
C GLU A 278 41.92 7.04 -4.60
N GLY A 279 41.20 7.14 -5.73
CA GLY A 279 39.75 7.00 -5.75
C GLY A 279 39.28 5.61 -5.30
N GLN A 280 38.36 5.57 -4.34
CA GLN A 280 37.81 4.32 -3.77
C GLN A 280 37.01 3.45 -4.75
N TYR A 281 36.60 4.01 -5.90
CA TYR A 281 35.79 3.33 -6.93
C TYR A 281 36.50 3.27 -8.29
N LYS A 282 37.82 3.47 -8.31
CA LYS A 282 38.62 3.42 -9.55
C LYS A 282 38.55 2.08 -10.28
N ASP A 283 38.25 1.00 -9.56
CA ASP A 283 38.09 -0.35 -10.10
C ASP A 283 36.89 -0.50 -11.05
N VAL A 284 35.95 0.45 -11.04
CA VAL A 284 34.77 0.47 -11.92
C VAL A 284 34.67 1.72 -12.79
N ALA A 285 35.71 2.57 -12.82
CA ALA A 285 35.73 3.83 -13.56
C ALA A 285 35.38 3.69 -15.05
N ASP A 286 35.82 2.60 -15.70
CA ASP A 286 35.52 2.30 -17.12
C ASP A 286 34.03 2.06 -17.42
N GLN A 287 33.23 1.80 -16.38
CA GLN A 287 31.78 1.65 -16.48
C GLN A 287 31.03 2.96 -16.24
N ILE A 288 31.70 4.01 -15.77
CA ILE A 288 31.15 5.34 -15.51
C ILE A 288 32.14 6.45 -15.95
N PRO A 289 32.13 6.79 -17.24
CA PRO A 289 32.94 7.89 -17.78
C PRO A 289 32.72 9.20 -17.03
N ILE A 290 33.70 10.11 -17.08
CA ILE A 290 33.65 11.36 -16.31
C ILE A 290 32.45 12.26 -16.67
N GLU A 291 31.98 12.18 -17.92
CA GLU A 291 30.78 12.84 -18.42
C GLU A 291 29.48 12.29 -17.81
N ASN A 292 29.49 11.07 -17.28
CA ASN A 292 28.38 10.46 -16.56
C ASN A 292 28.39 10.81 -15.06
N LEU A 293 29.30 11.69 -14.62
CA LEU A 293 29.28 12.33 -13.30
C LEU A 293 28.72 13.75 -13.47
N ILE A 294 27.41 13.85 -13.29
CA ILE A 294 26.55 14.91 -13.82
C ILE A 294 26.19 15.88 -12.69
N ALA A 295 26.78 17.07 -12.74
CA ALA A 295 26.42 18.17 -11.85
C ALA A 295 25.06 18.73 -12.30
N GLY A 296 24.04 18.66 -11.45
CA GLY A 296 22.69 19.07 -11.79
C GLY A 296 21.79 19.26 -10.58
N ASP A 297 20.52 19.59 -10.85
CA ASP A 297 19.47 19.76 -9.86
C ASP A 297 18.23 18.98 -10.32
N PHE A 298 17.86 17.95 -9.56
CA PHE A 298 16.70 17.10 -9.87
C PHE A 298 15.35 17.83 -9.73
N PHE A 299 15.32 19.01 -9.10
CA PHE A 299 14.13 19.88 -9.11
C PHE A 299 13.93 20.60 -10.43
N VAL A 300 14.95 20.62 -11.30
CA VAL A 300 14.93 21.31 -12.58
C VAL A 300 14.78 20.30 -13.73
N GLU A 301 15.82 19.50 -13.98
CA GLU A 301 15.84 18.56 -15.10
C GLU A 301 16.85 17.43 -14.89
N LEU A 302 16.66 16.32 -15.61
CA LEU A 302 17.56 15.16 -15.58
C LEU A 302 17.90 14.72 -17.02
N PRO A 303 19.11 14.18 -17.24
CA PRO A 303 19.52 13.61 -18.53
C PRO A 303 18.69 12.36 -18.87
N ALA A 304 18.46 12.12 -20.17
CA ALA A 304 17.60 11.03 -20.59
C ALA A 304 18.17 9.63 -20.29
N SER A 305 17.40 8.76 -19.64
CA SER A 305 17.81 7.38 -19.31
C SER A 305 16.64 6.39 -19.37
N ASP A 306 16.92 5.11 -19.53
CA ASP A 306 15.91 4.06 -19.34
C ASP A 306 15.67 3.78 -17.84
N VAL A 307 16.71 3.89 -17.01
CA VAL A 307 16.60 3.49 -15.59
C VAL A 307 17.19 4.57 -14.71
N PHE A 308 16.39 4.95 -13.72
CA PHE A 308 16.82 5.78 -12.61
C PHE A 308 16.75 4.97 -11.31
N THR A 309 17.65 5.26 -10.39
CA THR A 309 17.51 4.86 -9.00
C THR A 309 17.72 6.08 -8.12
N ILE A 310 17.07 6.09 -6.96
CA ILE A 310 17.16 7.15 -5.96
C ILE A 310 17.12 6.50 -4.59
N LYS A 311 18.05 6.86 -3.70
CA LYS A 311 18.19 6.21 -2.39
C LYS A 311 18.32 7.24 -1.28
N TRP A 312 17.40 7.19 -0.32
CA TRP A 312 17.37 8.11 0.83
C TRP A 312 17.41 9.57 0.38
N CYS A 313 16.43 9.99 -0.42
CA CYS A 313 16.33 11.37 -0.90
C CYS A 313 14.91 11.91 -0.84
N LEU A 314 13.91 11.16 -1.31
CA LEU A 314 12.50 11.56 -1.29
C LEU A 314 11.94 11.66 0.13
N HIS A 315 12.53 10.96 1.11
CA HIS A 315 12.18 11.09 2.53
C HIS A 315 12.59 12.43 3.19
N ASP A 316 13.52 13.17 2.58
CA ASP A 316 13.90 14.51 3.05
C ASP A 316 12.83 15.57 2.73
N TRP A 317 11.85 15.23 1.88
CA TRP A 317 10.93 16.17 1.27
C TRP A 317 9.46 15.83 1.58
N ASP A 318 8.64 16.87 1.67
CA ASP A 318 7.19 16.71 1.65
C ASP A 318 6.68 16.21 0.28
N ASP A 319 5.36 15.96 0.19
CA ASP A 319 4.78 15.39 -1.03
C ASP A 319 4.76 16.39 -2.20
N GLU A 320 4.73 17.70 -1.94
CA GLU A 320 4.78 18.72 -3.00
C GLU A 320 6.15 18.71 -3.68
N LYS A 321 7.22 18.73 -2.89
CA LYS A 321 8.60 18.68 -3.39
C LYS A 321 8.95 17.32 -3.97
N ALA A 322 8.57 16.22 -3.32
CA ALA A 322 8.77 14.88 -3.87
C ALA A 322 8.05 14.71 -5.22
N SER A 323 6.87 15.32 -5.40
CA SER A 323 6.14 15.27 -6.67
C SER A 323 6.87 15.93 -7.82
N ILE A 324 7.58 17.03 -7.57
CA ILE A 324 8.42 17.71 -8.57
C ILE A 324 9.54 16.78 -9.05
N ILE A 325 10.25 16.17 -8.09
CA ILE A 325 11.36 15.25 -8.38
C ILE A 325 10.87 14.08 -9.24
N LEU A 326 9.81 13.40 -8.80
CA LEU A 326 9.23 12.26 -9.50
C LEU A 326 8.72 12.63 -10.91
N THR A 327 8.14 13.81 -11.08
CA THR A 327 7.69 14.31 -12.39
C THR A 327 8.87 14.56 -13.33
N ASN A 328 9.96 15.14 -12.83
CA ASN A 328 11.14 15.42 -13.64
C ASN A 328 11.88 14.13 -14.03
N ILE A 329 12.01 13.17 -13.11
CA ILE A 329 12.55 11.85 -13.42
C ILE A 329 11.72 11.18 -14.53
N ARG A 330 10.38 11.26 -14.44
CA ARG A 330 9.48 10.68 -15.44
C ARG A 330 9.68 11.30 -16.82
N LYS A 331 9.80 12.62 -16.89
CA LYS A 331 10.06 13.35 -18.15
C LYS A 331 11.39 12.95 -18.78
N ALA A 332 12.39 12.62 -17.97
CA ALA A 332 13.70 12.19 -18.43
C ALA A 332 13.76 10.69 -18.79
N LEU A 333 12.73 9.90 -18.51
CA LEU A 333 12.73 8.50 -18.92
C LEU A 333 12.59 8.38 -20.44
N LYS A 334 13.44 7.55 -21.04
CA LYS A 334 13.29 7.09 -22.42
C LYS A 334 12.14 6.10 -22.50
N LYS A 335 11.37 6.10 -23.59
CA LYS A 335 10.31 5.12 -23.80
C LYS A 335 10.88 3.74 -24.13
N SER A 336 10.88 2.85 -23.14
CA SER A 336 11.40 1.49 -23.25
C SER A 336 10.64 0.54 -22.32
N SER A 337 10.57 -0.75 -22.65
CA SER A 337 10.00 -1.79 -21.77
C SER A 337 10.79 -1.98 -20.47
N LYS A 338 12.03 -1.47 -20.42
CA LYS A 338 12.88 -1.49 -19.23
C LYS A 338 12.68 -0.29 -18.32
N SER A 339 11.89 0.70 -18.77
CA SER A 339 11.84 2.01 -18.13
C SER A 339 11.26 1.94 -16.75
N ARG A 340 12.03 2.40 -15.77
CA ARG A 340 11.61 2.38 -14.37
C ARG A 340 12.44 3.31 -13.50
N LEU A 341 11.84 3.68 -12.38
CA LEU A 341 12.51 4.29 -11.25
C LEU A 341 12.54 3.27 -10.10
N VAL A 342 13.73 3.00 -9.57
CA VAL A 342 13.93 2.16 -8.38
C VAL A 342 14.23 3.05 -7.18
N ILE A 343 13.24 3.21 -6.31
CA ILE A 343 13.36 4.02 -5.09
C ILE A 343 13.80 3.10 -3.95
N LEU A 344 14.89 3.45 -3.27
CA LEU A 344 15.43 2.72 -2.14
C LEU A 344 15.20 3.52 -0.87
N GLU A 345 14.02 3.35 -0.26
CA GLU A 345 13.58 4.07 0.95
C GLU A 345 12.83 3.16 1.91
N SER A 346 12.62 3.63 3.14
CA SER A 346 11.81 2.88 4.10
C SER A 346 10.34 2.86 3.67
N VAL A 347 9.66 1.77 4.03
CA VAL A 347 8.21 1.65 3.88
C VAL A 347 7.64 1.43 5.26
N LEU A 348 6.84 2.39 5.73
CA LEU A 348 6.26 2.32 7.08
C LEU A 348 5.34 1.11 7.20
N THR A 349 5.56 0.34 8.27
CA THR A 349 4.81 -0.87 8.60
C THR A 349 4.64 -0.99 10.12
N ASP A 350 3.54 -1.63 10.52
CA ASP A 350 3.24 -1.95 11.91
C ASP A 350 4.00 -3.20 12.38
N GLY A 351 3.67 -3.69 13.59
CA GLY A 351 4.28 -4.90 14.14
C GLY A 351 5.66 -4.69 14.77
N HIS A 352 6.22 -5.76 15.32
CA HIS A 352 7.52 -5.78 15.97
C HIS A 352 8.65 -5.57 14.96
N ILE A 353 8.56 -6.22 13.79
CA ILE A 353 9.58 -6.11 12.74
C ILE A 353 9.58 -4.71 12.10
N GLY A 354 8.41 -4.09 11.94
CA GLY A 354 8.27 -2.71 11.43
C GLY A 354 8.82 -1.61 12.35
N ARG A 355 9.28 -1.92 13.57
CA ARG A 355 9.76 -0.89 14.53
C ARG A 355 10.87 -0.01 13.98
N MET A 356 11.75 -0.55 13.14
CA MET A 356 12.88 0.19 12.59
C MET A 356 12.44 1.29 11.62
N THR A 357 11.37 1.05 10.83
CA THR A 357 10.85 2.05 9.88
C THR A 357 10.19 3.20 10.62
N ARG A 358 9.52 2.92 11.74
CA ARG A 358 8.97 3.95 12.64
C ARG A 358 10.06 4.78 13.33
N TYR A 359 11.18 4.17 13.71
CA TYR A 359 12.34 4.92 14.21
C TYR A 359 12.98 5.79 13.12
N ALA A 360 13.04 5.31 11.87
CA ALA A 360 13.52 6.11 10.75
C ALA A 360 12.66 7.35 10.53
N ASP A 361 11.32 7.20 10.53
CA ASP A 361 10.36 8.31 10.39
C ASP A 361 10.55 9.40 11.44
N MET A 362 10.58 9.00 12.71
CA MET A 362 10.84 9.95 13.79
C MET A 362 12.22 10.60 13.67
N ASN A 363 13.25 9.88 13.23
CA ASN A 363 14.56 10.48 13.02
C ASN A 363 14.55 11.50 11.87
N MET A 364 13.83 11.25 10.78
CA MET A 364 13.71 12.23 9.69
C MET A 364 12.98 13.48 10.16
N MET A 365 11.89 13.32 10.91
CA MET A 365 11.19 14.43 11.55
C MET A 365 12.13 15.20 12.51
N VAL A 366 12.85 14.49 13.39
CA VAL A 366 13.75 15.09 14.39
C VAL A 366 14.85 15.92 13.75
N ALA A 367 15.43 15.39 12.69
CA ALA A 367 16.74 15.80 12.25
C ALA A 367 16.65 16.81 11.08
N VAL A 368 15.71 16.62 10.15
CA VAL A 368 15.52 17.50 8.96
C VAL A 368 14.07 17.96 8.73
N GLY A 369 13.10 17.52 9.55
CA GLY A 369 11.68 17.77 9.30
C GLY A 369 11.09 16.95 8.14
N GLY A 370 11.81 15.91 7.71
CA GLY A 370 11.39 14.96 6.68
C GLY A 370 10.41 13.91 7.24
N LYS A 371 10.06 12.94 6.39
CA LYS A 371 9.14 11.86 6.74
C LYS A 371 9.41 10.60 5.93
N GLU A 372 9.16 9.45 6.53
CA GLU A 372 9.00 8.20 5.79
C GLU A 372 7.54 8.07 5.32
N ARG A 373 7.28 7.13 4.42
CA ARG A 373 5.95 6.91 3.85
C ARG A 373 5.53 5.45 3.97
N ASP A 374 4.25 5.22 4.23
CA ASP A 374 3.65 3.89 4.08
C ASP A 374 3.37 3.56 2.61
N GLU A 375 2.99 2.31 2.33
CA GLU A 375 2.68 1.88 0.96
C GLU A 375 1.54 2.70 0.32
N ALA A 376 0.50 3.06 1.08
CA ALA A 376 -0.64 3.80 0.55
C ALA A 376 -0.23 5.22 0.13
N GLN A 377 0.61 5.89 0.92
CA GLN A 377 1.21 7.18 0.61
C GLN A 377 2.14 7.09 -0.61
N TRP A 378 2.97 6.06 -0.70
CA TRP A 378 3.80 5.82 -1.89
C TRP A 378 2.96 5.61 -3.15
N ARG A 379 1.87 4.83 -3.08
CA ARG A 379 0.94 4.62 -4.21
C ARG A 379 0.28 5.93 -4.63
N LYS A 380 -0.23 6.70 -3.68
CA LYS A 380 -0.83 8.02 -3.94
C LYS A 380 0.16 8.97 -4.62
N LEU A 381 1.40 9.01 -4.14
CA LEU A 381 2.45 9.84 -4.70
C LEU A 381 2.83 9.38 -6.11
N ALA A 382 2.91 8.07 -6.35
CA ALA A 382 3.13 7.49 -7.67
C ALA A 382 2.05 7.94 -8.66
N GLU A 383 0.77 7.72 -8.30
CA GLU A 383 -0.38 8.04 -9.15
C GLU A 383 -0.44 9.53 -9.49
N ALA A 384 -0.28 10.40 -8.50
CA ALA A 384 -0.29 11.86 -8.68
C ALA A 384 0.83 12.35 -9.62
N THR A 385 1.91 11.57 -9.75
CA THR A 385 3.07 11.90 -10.59
C THR A 385 3.18 10.97 -11.80
N GLY A 386 2.07 10.31 -12.20
CA GLY A 386 1.93 9.43 -13.37
C GLY A 386 2.94 8.29 -13.43
N TRP A 387 3.17 7.68 -12.27
CA TRP A 387 3.82 6.39 -12.12
C TRP A 387 2.81 5.35 -11.66
N THR A 388 3.10 4.10 -11.93
CA THR A 388 2.48 2.96 -11.24
C THR A 388 3.52 2.35 -10.31
N LEU A 389 3.20 2.23 -9.02
CA LEU A 389 3.98 1.40 -8.10
C LEU A 389 3.74 -0.07 -8.46
N ARG A 390 4.71 -0.68 -9.15
CA ARG A 390 4.63 -2.06 -9.65
C ARG A 390 4.79 -3.07 -8.53
N LYS A 391 5.81 -2.91 -7.69
CA LYS A 391 6.11 -3.82 -6.58
C LYS A 391 7.03 -3.16 -5.54
N ILE A 392 6.89 -3.59 -4.29
CA ILE A 392 7.84 -3.33 -3.21
C ILE A 392 8.60 -4.62 -2.93
N TYR A 393 9.93 -4.55 -2.94
CA TYR A 393 10.81 -5.66 -2.66
C TYR A 393 11.45 -5.46 -1.28
N PRO A 394 11.16 -6.32 -0.29
CA PRO A 394 11.90 -6.36 0.96
C PRO A 394 13.35 -6.76 0.70
N LEU A 395 14.29 -6.06 1.34
CA LEU A 395 15.72 -6.26 1.15
C LEU A 395 16.33 -6.81 2.45
N ARG A 396 16.93 -8.00 2.40
CA ARG A 396 17.49 -8.65 3.60
C ARG A 396 18.68 -7.86 4.14
N ASN A 397 18.77 -7.73 5.46
CA ASN A 397 19.81 -6.95 6.15
C ASN A 397 19.89 -5.48 5.70
N ALA A 398 18.82 -4.94 5.11
CA ALA A 398 18.71 -3.56 4.69
C ALA A 398 17.44 -2.94 5.30
N TRP A 399 17.54 -1.68 5.71
CA TRP A 399 16.41 -0.89 6.20
C TRP A 399 15.50 -0.34 5.09
N PRO A 400 15.99 0.07 3.90
CA PRO A 400 15.09 0.42 2.82
C PRO A 400 14.49 -0.84 2.19
N SER A 401 13.36 -0.66 1.53
CA SER A 401 12.85 -1.56 0.50
C SER A 401 13.19 -1.00 -0.88
N ALA A 402 13.19 -1.84 -1.91
CA ALA A 402 13.18 -1.34 -3.29
C ALA A 402 11.74 -1.19 -3.76
N ILE A 403 11.30 0.05 -3.93
CA ILE A 403 9.98 0.43 -4.42
C ILE A 403 10.12 0.73 -5.90
N GLU A 404 9.44 -0.06 -6.72
CA GLU A 404 9.59 0.00 -8.15
C GLU A 404 8.44 0.76 -8.81
N PHE A 405 8.79 1.90 -9.38
CA PHE A 405 7.87 2.74 -10.14
C PHE A 405 8.09 2.50 -11.63
N VAL A 406 7.02 2.20 -12.35
CA VAL A 406 7.02 2.16 -13.82
C VAL A 406 6.24 3.35 -14.37
N PRO A 407 6.75 4.04 -15.40
CA PRO A 407 6.12 5.25 -15.91
C PRO A 407 4.78 4.90 -16.55
N VAL A 408 3.78 5.75 -16.32
CA VAL A 408 2.58 5.78 -17.15
C VAL A 408 2.89 6.70 -18.32
N TRP A 409 3.14 6.13 -19.49
CA TRP A 409 3.40 6.91 -20.69
C TRP A 409 2.09 7.56 -21.15
N PRO A 410 2.05 8.89 -21.35
CA PRO A 410 1.03 9.44 -22.23
C PRO A 410 1.26 8.86 -23.63
N PHE A 411 0.19 8.44 -24.31
CA PHE A 411 0.25 8.11 -25.74
C PHE A 411 0.74 9.37 -26.47
N GLU A 412 1.92 9.30 -27.08
CA GLU A 412 2.43 10.36 -27.94
C GLU A 412 1.81 10.17 -29.33
N GLU A 413 0.79 10.96 -29.64
CA GLU A 413 0.72 11.66 -30.91
C GLU A 413 0.14 13.06 -30.64
N ASP A 414 1.02 14.03 -30.44
CA ASP A 414 0.69 15.44 -30.66
C ASP A 414 1.97 16.26 -30.85
N VAL A 415 2.46 16.36 -32.10
CA VAL A 415 3.24 17.51 -32.56
C VAL A 415 2.80 17.89 -33.98
N GLN A 416 1.85 18.83 -33.98
CA GLN A 416 1.57 19.87 -34.97
C GLN A 416 1.16 19.45 -36.39
N ILE A 417 -0.15 19.51 -36.64
CA ILE A 417 -0.81 20.45 -37.58
C ILE A 417 -2.31 20.51 -37.21
N ASN A 418 -2.78 21.71 -36.85
CA ASN A 418 -4.18 22.12 -36.67
C ASN A 418 -4.99 21.42 -35.55
N HIS A 419 -5.55 22.24 -34.65
CA HIS A 419 -6.57 21.86 -33.69
C HIS A 419 -7.69 21.02 -34.34
N HIS A 420 -7.75 19.72 -34.03
CA HIS A 420 -8.95 18.86 -33.85
C HIS A 420 -8.57 17.35 -33.86
N THR A 421 -9.31 16.54 -33.06
CA THR A 421 -9.42 15.05 -32.92
C THR A 421 -8.58 14.36 -31.81
N THR A 422 -9.10 14.10 -30.58
CA THR A 422 -9.94 12.97 -30.04
C THR A 422 -9.17 11.70 -29.62
N GLU A 423 -9.00 11.49 -28.31
CA GLU A 423 -8.60 10.21 -27.68
C GLU A 423 -9.62 9.11 -28.01
N GLU A 424 -9.18 7.98 -28.59
CA GLU A 424 -10.07 6.86 -28.93
C GLU A 424 -10.46 6.02 -27.70
N GLU A 425 -11.72 5.61 -27.68
CA GLU A 425 -12.36 4.83 -26.61
C GLU A 425 -11.80 3.40 -26.54
N SER A 426 -11.19 3.01 -25.41
CA SER A 426 -10.77 1.62 -25.18
C SER A 426 -12.00 0.70 -25.15
N GLN A 427 -12.07 -0.32 -26.00
CA GLN A 427 -13.21 -1.25 -26.07
C GLN A 427 -12.77 -2.67 -25.73
N VAL A 428 -13.51 -3.31 -24.81
CA VAL A 428 -13.32 -4.70 -24.39
C VAL A 428 -14.42 -5.58 -25.00
N VAL A 429 -14.08 -6.82 -25.34
CA VAL A 429 -15.03 -7.82 -25.84
C VAL A 429 -15.11 -8.95 -24.83
N ALA A 430 -16.29 -9.15 -24.23
CA ALA A 430 -16.50 -10.15 -23.18
C ALA A 430 -17.85 -10.88 -23.36
N GLN A 431 -18.00 -12.02 -22.68
CA GLN A 431 -19.29 -12.73 -22.62
C GLN A 431 -20.20 -12.07 -21.58
N MET A 432 -21.44 -11.77 -21.99
CA MET A 432 -22.48 -11.23 -21.13
C MET A 432 -23.76 -12.06 -21.28
N ARG A 433 -24.49 -12.23 -20.18
CA ARG A 433 -25.62 -13.18 -20.11
C ARG A 433 -26.96 -12.46 -20.17
N PHE A 434 -27.75 -12.73 -21.22
CA PHE A 434 -29.03 -12.08 -21.50
C PHE A 434 -30.21 -13.07 -21.45
N LEU A 435 -31.42 -12.53 -21.35
CA LEU A 435 -32.64 -13.29 -21.60
C LEU A 435 -32.59 -13.83 -23.05
N GLU A 436 -32.98 -15.08 -23.23
CA GLU A 436 -33.22 -15.61 -24.57
C GLU A 436 -34.25 -14.76 -25.35
N PRO A 437 -34.25 -14.79 -26.70
CA PRO A 437 -35.29 -14.11 -27.48
C PRO A 437 -36.70 -14.45 -26.96
N TRP A 438 -37.41 -13.44 -26.47
CA TRP A 438 -38.62 -13.69 -25.69
C TRP A 438 -39.88 -13.76 -26.54
N ASP A 439 -40.54 -14.92 -26.49
CA ASP A 439 -41.89 -15.09 -27.02
C ASP A 439 -42.92 -14.69 -25.97
N LYS A 440 -43.61 -13.56 -26.22
CA LYS A 440 -44.67 -13.03 -25.34
C LYS A 440 -45.85 -13.99 -25.16
N SER A 441 -46.03 -14.99 -26.03
CA SER A 441 -47.07 -16.01 -25.86
C SER A 441 -46.89 -16.87 -24.59
N ARG A 442 -45.65 -16.95 -24.06
CA ARG A 442 -45.30 -17.66 -22.82
C ARG A 442 -45.63 -16.88 -21.54
N GLY A 443 -46.19 -15.68 -21.68
CA GLY A 443 -46.46 -14.75 -20.57
C GLY A 443 -45.24 -13.91 -20.18
N ASP A 444 -45.24 -13.41 -18.95
CA ASP A 444 -44.10 -12.70 -18.38
C ASP A 444 -42.98 -13.71 -18.00
N PRO A 445 -41.69 -13.38 -18.22
CA PRO A 445 -40.58 -14.10 -17.61
C PRO A 445 -40.76 -14.19 -16.09
N TYR A 446 -40.31 -15.29 -15.47
CA TYR A 446 -40.26 -15.39 -14.02
C TYR A 446 -39.02 -16.13 -13.53
N VAL A 447 -38.59 -15.77 -12.31
CA VAL A 447 -37.63 -16.52 -11.51
C VAL A 447 -38.29 -16.84 -10.17
N ARG A 448 -38.31 -18.12 -9.80
CA ARG A 448 -38.90 -18.64 -8.58
C ARG A 448 -37.80 -18.94 -7.57
N ILE A 449 -37.89 -18.31 -6.41
CA ILE A 449 -37.04 -18.55 -5.26
C ILE A 449 -37.59 -19.79 -4.54
N SER A 450 -36.74 -20.81 -4.37
CA SER A 450 -37.06 -22.07 -3.68
C SER A 450 -38.32 -22.77 -4.23
N PRO A 451 -38.32 -23.21 -5.50
CA PRO A 451 -39.49 -23.86 -6.10
C PRO A 451 -39.93 -25.10 -5.33
N GLU A 452 -41.22 -25.23 -5.07
CA GLU A 452 -41.80 -26.48 -4.58
C GLU A 452 -41.68 -27.60 -5.64
N PRO A 453 -41.63 -28.89 -5.24
CA PRO A 453 -41.59 -30.01 -6.17
C PRO A 453 -42.70 -29.92 -7.24
N GLY A 454 -42.32 -29.96 -8.52
CA GLY A 454 -43.24 -29.86 -9.65
C GLY A 454 -43.41 -28.44 -10.23
N TYR A 455 -42.76 -27.42 -9.66
CA TYR A 455 -42.71 -26.08 -10.24
C TYR A 455 -41.32 -25.80 -10.81
N ASP A 456 -41.29 -25.25 -12.03
CA ASP A 456 -40.05 -24.80 -12.63
C ASP A 456 -39.51 -23.55 -11.91
N ARG A 457 -38.18 -23.48 -11.84
CA ARG A 457 -37.46 -22.31 -11.31
C ARG A 457 -37.63 -21.09 -12.22
N MET A 458 -37.64 -21.29 -13.53
CA MET A 458 -37.76 -20.25 -14.54
C MET A 458 -38.49 -20.78 -15.75
N ASN A 459 -39.21 -19.91 -16.46
CA ASN A 459 -39.85 -20.22 -17.74
C ASN A 459 -39.02 -19.72 -18.93
N PHE A 460 -37.72 -19.53 -18.78
CA PHE A 460 -36.81 -19.02 -19.80
C PHE A 460 -35.40 -19.55 -19.56
N ASP A 461 -34.57 -19.50 -20.59
CA ASP A 461 -33.15 -19.79 -20.49
C ASP A 461 -32.31 -18.51 -20.57
N TRP A 462 -31.21 -18.50 -19.82
CA TRP A 462 -30.16 -17.49 -19.99
C TRP A 462 -29.23 -17.88 -21.14
N ARG A 463 -28.83 -16.90 -21.95
CA ARG A 463 -27.89 -17.12 -23.06
C ARG A 463 -26.72 -16.16 -22.99
N ASP A 464 -25.53 -16.68 -23.24
CA ASP A 464 -24.31 -15.90 -23.31
C ASP A 464 -24.14 -15.31 -24.71
N TYR A 465 -23.87 -14.01 -24.77
CA TYR A 465 -23.60 -13.26 -25.98
C TYR A 465 -22.29 -12.50 -25.83
N THR A 466 -21.52 -12.45 -26.92
CA THR A 466 -20.34 -11.61 -27.02
C THR A 466 -20.77 -10.15 -27.14
N ALA A 467 -20.48 -9.34 -26.12
CA ALA A 467 -20.80 -7.92 -26.09
C ALA A 467 -19.53 -7.06 -26.20
N LYS A 468 -19.67 -5.90 -26.82
CA LYS A 468 -18.65 -4.86 -26.87
C LYS A 468 -18.91 -3.86 -25.74
N ILE A 469 -17.96 -3.74 -24.82
CA ILE A 469 -18.07 -2.93 -23.61
C ILE A 469 -17.01 -1.83 -23.68
N THR A 470 -17.45 -0.58 -23.65
CA THR A 470 -16.60 0.59 -23.86
C THR A 470 -16.09 1.11 -22.53
N GLY A 471 -14.79 1.34 -22.42
CA GLY A 471 -14.16 1.94 -21.26
C GLY A 471 -14.61 3.40 -21.11
N ALA A 472 -15.32 3.69 -20.03
CA ALA A 472 -15.85 5.01 -19.73
C ALA A 472 -14.80 5.96 -19.15
N ARG A 473 -13.60 5.48 -18.80
CA ARG A 473 -12.57 6.21 -18.07
C ARG A 473 -12.22 7.58 -18.69
N PRO A 474 -11.96 7.70 -20.02
CA PRO A 474 -11.63 9.00 -20.63
C PRO A 474 -12.79 9.99 -20.60
N LYS A 475 -14.02 9.48 -20.59
CA LYS A 475 -15.28 10.24 -20.64
C LYS A 475 -16.07 10.13 -19.34
N LYS A 476 -15.39 9.88 -18.20
CA LYS A 476 -16.04 9.57 -16.92
C LYS A 476 -17.10 10.60 -16.54
N GLY A 477 -16.83 11.89 -16.81
CA GLY A 477 -17.72 13.02 -16.51
C GLY A 477 -18.85 13.26 -17.52
N ASP A 478 -18.87 12.55 -18.66
CA ASP A 478 -19.87 12.76 -19.73
C ASP A 478 -21.17 11.98 -19.47
N PHE A 479 -21.15 11.04 -18.52
CA PHE A 479 -22.29 10.17 -18.22
C PHE A 479 -23.22 10.81 -17.20
N GLY A 480 -24.51 10.80 -17.50
CA GLY A 480 -25.56 11.39 -16.65
C GLY A 480 -26.68 10.41 -16.34
N LEU A 481 -27.23 10.52 -15.13
CA LEU A 481 -28.40 9.73 -14.72
C LEU A 481 -29.62 10.01 -15.61
N ASP A 482 -29.78 11.26 -16.05
CA ASP A 482 -30.91 11.70 -16.86
C ASP A 482 -30.75 11.39 -18.35
N THR A 483 -29.51 11.17 -18.80
CA THR A 483 -29.16 10.82 -20.18
C THR A 483 -28.98 9.32 -20.34
N GLN A 484 -27.86 8.72 -19.92
CA GLN A 484 -27.58 7.29 -20.14
C GLN A 484 -28.25 6.36 -19.11
N GLY A 485 -28.75 6.93 -18.01
CA GLY A 485 -29.31 6.15 -16.89
C GLY A 485 -28.27 5.67 -15.89
N PHE A 486 -27.00 6.02 -16.07
CA PHE A 486 -25.93 5.79 -15.10
C PHE A 486 -24.90 6.92 -15.17
N ALA A 487 -24.08 7.05 -14.13
CA ALA A 487 -23.01 8.01 -14.07
C ALA A 487 -21.89 7.53 -13.13
N TYR A 488 -20.69 8.07 -13.28
CA TYR A 488 -19.54 7.75 -12.46
C TYR A 488 -19.10 8.99 -11.68
N TYR A 489 -18.80 8.83 -10.40
CA TYR A 489 -18.37 9.94 -9.54
C TYR A 489 -17.15 9.56 -8.71
N ASP A 490 -16.32 10.54 -8.39
CA ASP A 490 -15.39 10.44 -7.27
C ASP A 490 -16.17 10.64 -5.98
N ASP A 491 -16.00 9.72 -5.05
CA ASP A 491 -16.64 9.73 -3.73
C ASP A 491 -15.70 9.06 -2.73
N THR A 492 -14.85 9.83 -2.06
CA THR A 492 -13.87 9.31 -1.10
C THR A 492 -14.53 9.06 0.25
N VAL A 493 -14.33 7.87 0.83
CA VAL A 493 -14.76 7.53 2.20
C VAL A 493 -13.56 7.23 3.09
N PRO A 494 -13.61 7.59 4.39
CA PRO A 494 -12.58 7.23 5.36
C PRO A 494 -12.37 5.71 5.48
N VAL A 495 -11.15 5.29 5.83
CA VAL A 495 -10.79 3.87 5.97
C VAL A 495 -11.71 3.13 6.95
N ASN A 496 -12.08 3.74 8.08
CA ASN A 496 -12.98 3.11 9.05
C ASN A 496 -14.39 2.82 8.48
N VAL A 497 -14.84 3.59 7.48
CA VAL A 497 -16.11 3.31 6.77
C VAL A 497 -15.95 2.07 5.90
N VAL A 498 -14.83 1.94 5.18
CA VAL A 498 -14.52 0.72 4.39
C VAL A 498 -14.38 -0.50 5.31
N THR A 499 -13.70 -0.36 6.46
CA THR A 499 -13.60 -1.43 7.46
C THR A 499 -14.96 -1.84 8.00
N ALA A 500 -15.84 -0.87 8.31
CA ALA A 500 -17.20 -1.17 8.76
C ALA A 500 -18.03 -1.88 7.66
N LEU A 501 -17.86 -1.48 6.40
CA LEU A 501 -18.49 -2.12 5.24
C LEU A 501 -18.02 -3.56 4.99
N ARG A 502 -16.79 -3.90 5.37
CA ARG A 502 -16.25 -5.27 5.32
C ARG A 502 -16.58 -6.09 6.57
N SER A 503 -17.21 -5.50 7.57
CA SER A 503 -17.69 -6.21 8.76
C SER A 503 -19.11 -6.73 8.55
N ASP A 504 -19.48 -7.83 9.22
CA ASP A 504 -20.87 -8.32 9.25
C ASP A 504 -21.82 -7.45 10.13
N ASP A 505 -21.34 -6.30 10.63
CA ASP A 505 -22.13 -5.39 11.47
C ASP A 505 -22.95 -4.39 10.64
N LYS A 506 -24.19 -4.78 10.35
CA LYS A 506 -25.17 -3.92 9.65
C LYS A 506 -25.49 -2.61 10.37
N ASN A 507 -25.33 -2.55 11.70
CA ASN A 507 -25.58 -1.32 12.45
C ASN A 507 -24.44 -0.33 12.26
N ALA A 508 -23.19 -0.81 12.24
CA ALA A 508 -22.02 0.02 11.95
C ALA A 508 -22.14 0.67 10.56
N VAL A 509 -22.57 -0.08 9.53
CA VAL A 509 -22.80 0.45 8.18
C VAL A 509 -23.87 1.56 8.18
N LYS A 510 -24.98 1.35 8.88
CA LYS A 510 -26.06 2.36 9.01
C LYS A 510 -25.60 3.62 9.73
N GLN A 511 -24.71 3.51 10.72
CA GLN A 511 -24.23 4.65 11.49
C GLN A 511 -23.15 5.44 10.75
N LEU A 512 -22.26 4.75 10.02
CA LEU A 512 -21.07 5.36 9.45
C LEU A 512 -21.20 5.68 7.96
N TYR A 513 -21.90 4.84 7.17
CA TYR A 513 -21.94 4.97 5.72
C TYR A 513 -23.24 5.56 5.18
N TYR A 514 -24.39 5.26 5.79
CA TYR A 514 -25.67 5.80 5.32
C TYR A 514 -25.72 7.34 5.33
N PRO A 515 -25.22 8.05 6.37
CA PRO A 515 -25.18 9.51 6.35
C PRO A 515 -24.33 10.07 5.20
N HIS A 516 -23.20 9.43 4.90
CA HIS A 516 -22.33 9.79 3.78
C HIS A 516 -23.06 9.64 2.44
N ILE A 517 -23.71 8.49 2.22
CA ILE A 517 -24.47 8.23 1.00
C ILE A 517 -25.67 9.18 0.86
N GLU A 518 -26.35 9.50 1.95
CA GLU A 518 -27.46 10.45 1.93
C GLU A 518 -27.01 11.81 1.40
N GLU A 519 -25.91 12.35 1.94
CA GLU A 519 -25.34 13.63 1.50
C GLU A 519 -24.77 13.57 0.07
N PHE A 520 -24.10 12.47 -0.28
CA PHE A 520 -23.62 12.24 -1.64
C PHE A 520 -24.76 12.24 -2.67
N VAL A 521 -25.86 11.51 -2.39
CA VAL A 521 -27.02 11.44 -3.29
C VAL A 521 -27.71 12.80 -3.40
N LYS A 522 -27.90 13.53 -2.29
CA LYS A 522 -28.41 14.90 -2.31
C LYS A 522 -27.55 15.79 -3.22
N LYS A 523 -26.22 15.69 -3.11
CA LYS A 523 -25.27 16.47 -3.91
C LYS A 523 -25.39 16.19 -5.41
N ILE A 524 -25.43 14.92 -5.82
CA ILE A 524 -25.42 14.56 -7.26
C ILE A 524 -26.80 14.67 -7.94
N THR A 525 -27.89 14.54 -7.17
CA THR A 525 -29.24 14.61 -7.73
C THR A 525 -29.92 15.97 -7.51
N GLY A 526 -29.49 16.73 -6.50
CA GLY A 526 -30.20 17.93 -6.04
C GLY A 526 -31.48 17.64 -5.24
N ALA A 527 -31.82 16.37 -5.00
CA ALA A 527 -33.01 16.00 -4.25
C ALA A 527 -32.87 16.42 -2.77
N PRO A 528 -33.85 17.10 -2.17
CA PRO A 528 -33.79 17.49 -0.76
C PRO A 528 -33.97 16.30 0.20
N ARG A 529 -34.49 15.17 -0.29
CA ARG A 529 -34.78 13.98 0.53
C ARG A 529 -34.27 12.71 -0.14
N VAL A 530 -33.61 11.89 0.68
CA VAL A 530 -33.12 10.57 0.28
C VAL A 530 -33.63 9.52 1.27
N ILE A 531 -34.10 8.38 0.77
CA ILE A 531 -34.51 7.23 1.59
C ILE A 531 -33.61 6.05 1.24
N ILE A 532 -32.66 5.71 2.11
CA ILE A 532 -31.84 4.50 1.99
C ILE A 532 -32.57 3.34 2.68
N PHE A 533 -32.83 2.25 1.95
CA PHE A 533 -33.63 1.14 2.49
C PHE A 533 -32.89 -0.20 2.55
N ASP A 534 -31.82 -0.38 1.79
CA ASP A 534 -31.06 -1.63 1.76
C ASP A 534 -29.63 -1.42 1.28
N HIS A 535 -28.73 -2.32 1.68
CA HIS A 535 -27.42 -2.47 1.08
C HIS A 535 -27.06 -3.96 0.95
N THR A 536 -26.28 -4.30 -0.07
CA THR A 536 -25.80 -5.67 -0.29
C THR A 536 -24.31 -5.67 -0.48
N LEU A 537 -23.62 -6.54 0.26
CA LEU A 537 -22.21 -6.84 0.07
C LEU A 537 -22.08 -8.02 -0.89
N ARG A 538 -21.11 -7.93 -1.81
CA ARG A 538 -20.78 -9.01 -2.73
C ARG A 538 -19.29 -9.28 -2.65
N LYS A 539 -18.97 -10.54 -2.40
CA LYS A 539 -17.64 -11.15 -2.50
C LYS A 539 -17.74 -12.48 -3.24
N PRO A 540 -16.66 -12.97 -3.86
CA PRO A 540 -16.71 -14.18 -4.68
C PRO A 540 -16.70 -15.40 -3.76
N ARG A 541 -17.55 -16.39 -4.07
CA ARG A 541 -17.60 -17.67 -3.34
C ARG A 541 -16.84 -18.72 -4.12
N THR A 542 -15.70 -19.15 -3.58
CA THR A 542 -14.77 -20.08 -4.24
C THR A 542 -15.33 -21.51 -4.42
N GLU A 543 -16.34 -21.86 -3.63
CA GLU A 543 -16.98 -23.17 -3.59
C GLU A 543 -18.09 -23.36 -4.63
N LEU A 544 -18.49 -22.29 -5.32
CA LEU A 544 -19.53 -22.31 -6.35
C LEU A 544 -18.90 -22.03 -7.72
N GLY A 545 -19.52 -22.55 -8.79
CA GLY A 545 -19.17 -22.10 -10.15
C GLY A 545 -19.38 -20.60 -10.30
N LEU A 546 -18.61 -19.95 -11.17
CA LEU A 546 -18.63 -18.48 -11.37
C LEU A 546 -20.02 -17.91 -11.70
N THR A 547 -20.90 -18.72 -12.29
CA THR A 547 -22.28 -18.32 -12.61
C THR A 547 -23.33 -19.01 -11.73
N GLU A 548 -22.91 -19.78 -10.73
CA GLU A 548 -23.80 -20.49 -9.82
C GLU A 548 -24.12 -19.59 -8.63
N ASN A 549 -25.30 -18.96 -8.66
CA ASN A 549 -25.80 -18.14 -7.56
C ASN A 549 -27.29 -18.38 -7.30
N ASN A 550 -27.60 -19.59 -6.86
CA ASN A 550 -28.98 -20.04 -6.71
C ASN A 550 -29.74 -19.41 -5.52
N ASP A 551 -29.03 -18.85 -4.54
CA ASP A 551 -29.60 -18.16 -3.38
C ASP A 551 -29.61 -16.63 -3.53
N GLY A 552 -29.03 -16.10 -4.61
CA GLY A 552 -28.93 -14.66 -4.89
C GLY A 552 -27.95 -13.91 -3.99
N LYS A 553 -27.20 -14.62 -3.13
CA LYS A 553 -26.21 -14.04 -2.22
C LYS A 553 -24.83 -14.08 -2.86
N GLU A 554 -23.93 -13.19 -2.43
CA GLU A 554 -22.47 -13.29 -2.63
C GLU A 554 -22.00 -14.05 -3.89
N GLN A 555 -21.85 -13.33 -5.00
CA GLN A 555 -21.22 -13.73 -6.27
C GLN A 555 -21.39 -12.51 -7.21
N PRO A 556 -20.66 -12.43 -8.34
CA PRO A 556 -20.90 -11.39 -9.34
C PRO A 556 -22.31 -11.54 -9.91
N ALA A 557 -22.98 -10.42 -10.17
CA ALA A 557 -24.28 -10.43 -10.82
C ALA A 557 -24.08 -10.51 -12.34
N THR A 558 -23.93 -11.73 -12.86
CA THR A 558 -23.53 -11.97 -14.26
C THR A 558 -24.66 -11.80 -15.28
N MET A 559 -25.92 -11.93 -14.85
CA MET A 559 -27.08 -11.73 -15.71
C MET A 559 -27.33 -10.23 -15.93
N VAL A 560 -27.63 -9.84 -17.17
CA VAL A 560 -28.11 -8.51 -17.50
C VAL A 560 -29.51 -8.31 -16.93
N HIS A 561 -29.65 -7.36 -16.02
CA HIS A 561 -30.90 -7.09 -15.32
C HIS A 561 -31.01 -5.62 -14.95
N CYS A 562 -32.22 -5.21 -14.55
CA CYS A 562 -32.43 -4.04 -13.73
C CYS A 562 -33.22 -4.47 -12.49
N ASP A 563 -32.78 -4.03 -11.32
CA ASP A 563 -33.24 -4.52 -10.01
C ASP A 563 -34.75 -4.47 -9.83
N GLN A 564 -35.42 -3.49 -10.43
CA GLN A 564 -36.87 -3.32 -10.33
C GLN A 564 -37.47 -2.92 -11.68
N SER A 565 -38.64 -3.47 -12.01
CA SER A 565 -39.54 -2.81 -12.96
C SER A 565 -40.32 -1.70 -12.26
N GLU A 566 -41.09 -0.89 -13.01
CA GLU A 566 -41.94 0.16 -12.43
C GLU A 566 -42.84 -0.35 -11.29
N LYS A 567 -43.50 -1.50 -11.47
CA LYS A 567 -44.32 -2.13 -10.42
C LYS A 567 -43.48 -2.49 -9.18
N GLY A 568 -42.27 -2.99 -9.39
CA GLY A 568 -41.31 -3.32 -8.33
C GLY A 568 -40.86 -2.08 -7.56
N ALA A 569 -40.51 -1.02 -8.27
CA ALA A 569 -40.05 0.25 -7.70
C ALA A 569 -41.16 0.92 -6.87
N LEU A 570 -42.40 0.98 -7.38
CA LEU A 570 -43.55 1.51 -6.65
C LEU A 570 -43.84 0.73 -5.37
N ARG A 571 -43.75 -0.61 -5.42
CA ARG A 571 -43.89 -1.45 -4.23
C ARG A 571 -42.78 -1.18 -3.21
N ARG A 572 -41.52 -1.09 -3.65
CA ARG A 572 -40.37 -0.78 -2.78
C ARG A 572 -40.50 0.61 -2.17
N LEU A 573 -40.98 1.60 -2.92
CA LEU A 573 -41.23 2.93 -2.40
C LEU A 573 -42.28 2.88 -1.29
N GLN A 574 -43.46 2.28 -1.56
CA GLN A 574 -44.54 2.15 -0.59
C GLN A 574 -44.11 1.46 0.71
N MET A 575 -43.21 0.47 0.64
CA MET A 575 -42.70 -0.24 1.82
C MET A 575 -41.75 0.59 2.70
N ASN A 576 -41.20 1.69 2.17
CA ASN A 576 -40.18 2.50 2.85
C ASN A 576 -40.63 3.96 3.09
N LEU A 577 -41.91 4.27 2.80
CA LEU A 577 -42.52 5.54 3.21
C LEU A 577 -42.83 5.55 4.71
N GLY A 578 -42.88 6.73 5.32
CA GLY A 578 -43.29 6.88 6.71
C GLY A 578 -44.78 6.60 6.91
N GLU A 579 -45.19 6.28 8.14
CA GLU A 579 -46.57 5.90 8.48
C GLU A 579 -47.64 6.95 8.08
N ASN A 580 -47.25 8.22 7.95
CA ASN A 580 -48.14 9.33 7.61
C ASN A 580 -48.10 9.74 6.13
N GLU A 581 -47.45 8.95 5.26
CA GLU A 581 -47.28 9.27 3.85
C GLU A 581 -47.99 8.25 2.95
N THR A 582 -48.69 8.74 1.92
CA THR A 582 -49.29 7.88 0.89
C THR A 582 -48.44 7.88 -0.37
N LEU A 583 -48.43 6.76 -1.10
CA LEU A 583 -47.74 6.66 -2.38
C LEU A 583 -48.22 7.73 -3.37
N ASP A 584 -49.53 7.98 -3.43
CA ASP A 584 -50.14 8.99 -4.30
C ASP A 584 -49.64 10.40 -4.01
N ASP A 585 -49.38 10.74 -2.75
CA ASP A 585 -48.84 12.06 -2.38
C ASP A 585 -47.38 12.22 -2.77
N VAL A 586 -46.56 11.19 -2.58
CA VAL A 586 -45.13 11.24 -2.92
C VAL A 586 -44.93 11.22 -4.44
N LEU A 587 -45.77 10.49 -5.19
CA LEU A 587 -45.71 10.41 -6.66
C LEU A 587 -46.04 11.73 -7.37
N LYS A 588 -46.55 12.75 -6.67
CA LYS A 588 -46.68 14.11 -7.20
C LYS A 588 -45.31 14.77 -7.46
N ARG A 589 -44.24 14.22 -6.87
CA ARG A 589 -42.85 14.66 -7.04
C ARG A 589 -42.11 13.77 -8.02
N ARG A 590 -40.96 14.23 -8.49
CA ARG A 590 -40.03 13.36 -9.21
C ARG A 590 -39.33 12.44 -8.21
N ILE A 591 -39.31 11.15 -8.52
CA ILE A 591 -38.69 10.12 -7.70
C ILE A 591 -37.73 9.34 -8.57
N GLN A 592 -36.50 9.21 -8.10
CA GLN A 592 -35.47 8.38 -8.72
C GLN A 592 -35.10 7.27 -7.76
N MET A 593 -35.24 6.02 -8.16
CA MET A 593 -34.62 4.88 -7.48
C MET A 593 -33.23 4.69 -8.06
N ILE A 594 -32.20 4.78 -7.23
CA ILE A 594 -30.80 4.65 -7.65
C ILE A 594 -30.05 3.65 -6.77
N ASN A 595 -29.15 2.92 -7.41
CA ASN A 595 -28.16 2.08 -6.75
C ASN A 595 -26.80 2.79 -6.80
N ILE A 596 -26.09 2.81 -5.69
CA ILE A 596 -24.70 3.28 -5.60
C ILE A 596 -23.82 2.05 -5.41
N TRP A 597 -23.07 1.71 -6.44
CA TRP A 597 -22.13 0.60 -6.43
C TRP A 597 -20.72 1.10 -6.18
N ARG A 598 -20.03 0.51 -5.19
CA ARG A 598 -18.69 0.88 -4.76
C ARG A 598 -17.81 -0.37 -4.61
N PRO A 599 -16.60 -0.41 -5.21
CA PRO A 599 -15.57 -1.37 -4.85
C PRO A 599 -15.09 -1.17 -3.40
N LEU A 600 -14.97 -2.25 -2.65
CA LEU A 600 -14.41 -2.25 -1.29
C LEU A 600 -12.92 -2.60 -1.26
N ASN A 601 -12.43 -3.23 -2.33
CA ASN A 601 -11.02 -3.35 -2.69
C ASN A 601 -10.86 -2.96 -4.17
N GLY A 602 -9.66 -2.57 -4.58
CA GLY A 602 -9.45 -2.15 -5.95
C GLY A 602 -8.06 -1.61 -6.26
N PRO A 603 -7.82 -1.20 -7.51
CA PRO A 603 -8.81 -1.12 -8.59
C PRO A 603 -9.34 -2.49 -9.03
N VAL A 604 -10.63 -2.57 -9.37
CA VAL A 604 -11.27 -3.81 -9.86
C VAL A 604 -10.69 -4.18 -11.23
N LYS A 605 -10.24 -5.44 -11.37
CA LYS A 605 -9.51 -5.93 -12.57
C LYS A 605 -10.08 -7.21 -13.16
N ASP A 606 -10.85 -7.97 -12.40
CA ASP A 606 -11.41 -9.26 -12.77
C ASP A 606 -12.88 -9.17 -13.17
N TRP A 607 -13.75 -8.71 -12.26
CA TRP A 607 -15.20 -8.64 -12.48
C TRP A 607 -15.74 -7.20 -12.36
N PRO A 608 -15.36 -6.30 -13.27
CA PRO A 608 -15.90 -4.95 -13.31
C PRO A 608 -17.41 -4.95 -13.60
N LEU A 609 -18.06 -3.86 -13.21
CA LEU A 609 -19.48 -3.64 -13.46
C LEU A 609 -19.68 -2.89 -14.79
N ALA A 610 -20.26 -3.57 -15.78
CA ALA A 610 -20.76 -2.94 -16.99
C ALA A 610 -22.16 -2.36 -16.76
N THR A 611 -22.45 -1.22 -17.36
CA THR A 611 -23.72 -0.51 -17.35
C THR A 611 -24.17 -0.21 -18.76
N MET A 612 -25.42 -0.53 -19.06
CA MET A 612 -26.02 -0.28 -20.37
C MET A 612 -26.50 1.17 -20.48
N ASP A 613 -26.17 1.81 -21.60
CA ASP A 613 -26.76 3.08 -22.02
C ASP A 613 -28.21 2.85 -22.44
N PHE A 614 -29.14 3.31 -21.62
CA PHE A 614 -30.56 3.07 -21.81
C PHE A 614 -31.13 3.80 -23.04
N GLU A 615 -30.47 4.85 -23.55
CA GLU A 615 -30.90 5.53 -24.78
C GLU A 615 -30.81 4.62 -26.01
N THR A 616 -30.02 3.55 -25.91
CA THR A 616 -29.80 2.58 -26.99
C THR A 616 -30.76 1.38 -26.95
N VAL A 617 -31.57 1.26 -25.90
CA VAL A 617 -32.47 0.13 -25.67
C VAL A 617 -33.81 0.37 -26.35
N LYS A 618 -34.28 -0.60 -27.13
CA LYS A 618 -35.62 -0.52 -27.72
C LYS A 618 -36.68 -1.00 -26.71
N PRO A 619 -37.91 -0.43 -26.74
CA PRO A 619 -38.97 -0.83 -25.80
C PRO A 619 -39.35 -2.32 -25.83
N ASN A 620 -39.07 -3.04 -26.92
CA ASN A 620 -39.32 -4.47 -27.06
C ASN A 620 -38.13 -5.36 -26.65
N GLU A 621 -37.04 -4.78 -26.13
CA GLU A 621 -35.87 -5.54 -25.66
C GLU A 621 -35.88 -5.69 -24.12
N MET A 622 -36.75 -4.96 -23.42
CA MET A 622 -36.89 -4.97 -21.96
C MET A 622 -38.20 -5.65 -21.55
N TYR A 623 -38.11 -6.60 -20.62
CA TYR A 623 -39.24 -7.40 -20.16
C TYR A 623 -39.31 -7.40 -18.64
N SER A 624 -40.53 -7.22 -18.10
CA SER A 624 -40.74 -7.38 -16.65
C SER A 624 -40.61 -8.85 -16.28
N CYS A 625 -39.78 -9.17 -15.30
CA CYS A 625 -39.58 -10.52 -14.81
C CYS A 625 -40.16 -10.66 -13.39
N ASN A 626 -41.06 -11.60 -13.18
CA ASN A 626 -41.69 -11.84 -11.88
C ASN A 626 -40.71 -12.57 -10.94
N LEU A 627 -40.58 -12.08 -9.71
CA LEU A 627 -39.93 -12.80 -8.62
C LEU A 627 -41.01 -13.56 -7.85
N LEU A 628 -41.03 -14.88 -8.00
CA LEU A 628 -41.99 -15.77 -7.35
C LEU A 628 -41.34 -16.49 -6.16
N LYS A 629 -42.13 -16.98 -5.21
CA LYS A 629 -41.65 -17.79 -4.08
C LYS A 629 -42.52 -19.03 -3.88
N ASP A 630 -41.88 -20.17 -3.61
CA ASP A 630 -42.49 -21.47 -3.31
C ASP A 630 -43.36 -22.00 -4.47
N THR A 631 -44.64 -21.59 -4.52
CA THR A 631 -45.52 -21.70 -5.68
C THR A 631 -45.60 -20.34 -6.37
N ASN A 632 -46.77 -19.82 -6.76
CA ASN A 632 -46.92 -18.59 -7.54
C ASN A 632 -47.02 -17.29 -6.71
N GLU A 633 -46.45 -17.25 -5.51
CA GLU A 633 -46.49 -16.04 -4.67
C GLU A 633 -45.57 -14.94 -5.24
N GLU A 634 -46.15 -13.84 -5.74
CA GLU A 634 -45.38 -12.71 -6.28
C GLU A 634 -44.71 -11.91 -5.15
N ARG A 635 -43.37 -11.99 -5.09
CA ARG A 635 -42.52 -11.26 -4.14
C ARG A 635 -41.91 -9.99 -4.70
N GLY A 636 -42.07 -9.72 -5.98
CA GLY A 636 -41.56 -8.51 -6.64
C GLY A 636 -41.50 -8.67 -8.15
N LYS A 637 -41.04 -7.63 -8.85
CA LYS A 637 -40.77 -7.68 -10.29
C LYS A 637 -39.46 -6.94 -10.60
N THR A 638 -38.54 -7.63 -11.26
CA THR A 638 -37.34 -7.05 -11.86
C THR A 638 -37.60 -6.72 -13.33
N ALA A 639 -36.62 -6.16 -14.01
CA ALA A 639 -36.61 -6.12 -15.47
C ALA A 639 -35.38 -6.88 -16.01
N THR A 640 -35.57 -7.57 -17.12
CA THR A 640 -34.52 -8.31 -17.82
C THR A 640 -34.51 -7.91 -19.29
N TYR A 641 -33.41 -8.18 -19.98
CA TYR A 641 -33.19 -7.70 -21.35
C TYR A 641 -32.78 -8.84 -22.29
N THR A 642 -33.30 -8.79 -23.51
CA THR A 642 -32.77 -9.58 -24.63
C THR A 642 -31.60 -8.86 -25.28
N PHE A 643 -30.64 -9.61 -25.79
CA PHE A 643 -29.46 -9.06 -26.48
C PHE A 643 -29.82 -8.34 -27.79
N SER A 644 -29.13 -7.24 -28.07
CA SER A 644 -29.19 -6.49 -29.32
C SER A 644 -27.86 -5.81 -29.58
N GLU A 645 -27.30 -5.91 -30.80
CA GLU A 645 -26.02 -5.28 -31.15
C GLU A 645 -26.06 -3.74 -31.08
N ALA A 646 -27.26 -3.15 -31.06
CA ALA A 646 -27.43 -1.71 -30.90
C ALA A 646 -27.18 -1.23 -29.46
N GLN A 647 -27.26 -2.13 -28.47
CA GLN A 647 -27.07 -1.79 -27.06
C GLN A 647 -25.62 -1.40 -26.80
N LYS A 648 -25.41 -0.17 -26.31
CA LYS A 648 -24.08 0.29 -25.91
C LYS A 648 -23.85 0.00 -24.43
N TRP A 649 -22.70 -0.58 -24.16
CA TRP A 649 -22.27 -0.95 -22.82
C TRP A 649 -21.03 -0.17 -22.45
N PHE A 650 -20.97 0.25 -21.19
CA PHE A 650 -19.86 1.00 -20.64
C PHE A 650 -19.41 0.41 -19.32
N TYR A 651 -18.13 0.51 -19.01
CA TYR A 651 -17.62 0.15 -17.68
C TYR A 651 -16.51 1.12 -17.29
N LEU A 652 -16.31 1.29 -15.99
CA LEU A 652 -15.26 2.14 -15.48
C LEU A 652 -13.97 1.32 -15.31
N ASP A 653 -13.07 1.38 -16.29
CA ASP A 653 -11.81 0.61 -16.28
C ASP A 653 -10.97 0.91 -15.05
N LYS A 654 -10.49 -0.12 -14.34
CA LYS A 654 -9.76 0.02 -13.06
C LYS A 654 -10.55 0.81 -12.01
N HIS A 655 -11.83 0.49 -11.83
CA HIS A 655 -12.71 1.16 -10.87
C HIS A 655 -12.09 1.13 -9.45
N ARG A 656 -11.77 2.31 -8.89
CA ARG A 656 -11.11 2.46 -7.59
C ARG A 656 -12.10 2.50 -6.42
N THR A 657 -11.61 2.30 -5.20
CA THR A 657 -12.44 2.32 -3.98
C THR A 657 -12.92 3.71 -3.59
N ASP A 658 -12.33 4.78 -4.13
CA ASP A 658 -12.75 6.18 -3.98
C ASP A 658 -13.67 6.65 -5.12
N GLU A 659 -14.18 5.73 -5.93
CA GLU A 659 -15.11 5.97 -7.02
C GLU A 659 -16.41 5.18 -6.81
N VAL A 660 -17.49 5.66 -7.42
CA VAL A 660 -18.78 4.95 -7.44
C VAL A 660 -19.39 4.98 -8.83
N THR A 661 -20.09 3.89 -9.17
CA THR A 661 -21.06 3.87 -10.28
C THR A 661 -22.44 4.08 -9.67
N VAL A 662 -23.14 5.11 -10.14
CA VAL A 662 -24.53 5.37 -9.76
C VAL A 662 -25.42 4.93 -10.91
N ILE A 663 -26.38 4.05 -10.61
CA ILE A 663 -27.22 3.39 -11.60
C ILE A 663 -28.66 3.76 -11.32
N LYS A 664 -29.36 4.29 -12.31
CA LYS A 664 -30.79 4.58 -12.22
C LYS A 664 -31.57 3.30 -12.44
N ILE A 665 -32.23 2.85 -11.37
CA ILE A 665 -33.11 1.67 -11.41
C ILE A 665 -34.52 2.06 -11.89
N TRP A 666 -35.01 3.24 -11.51
CA TRP A 666 -36.32 3.70 -11.97
C TRP A 666 -36.46 5.22 -11.81
N ASP A 667 -37.20 5.86 -12.73
CA ASP A 667 -37.58 7.27 -12.64
C ASP A 667 -39.04 7.43 -13.09
N ASN A 668 -39.85 8.10 -12.27
CA ASN A 668 -41.26 8.34 -12.56
C ASN A 668 -41.50 9.53 -13.49
N LYS A 669 -40.46 10.33 -13.79
CA LYS A 669 -40.58 11.46 -14.70
C LYS A 669 -40.74 10.96 -16.14
N ALA A 670 -41.83 11.38 -16.78
CA ALA A 670 -42.08 11.11 -18.18
C ALA A 670 -41.34 12.12 -19.09
N GLY A 671 -40.94 11.66 -20.28
CA GLY A 671 -40.45 12.50 -21.38
C GLY A 671 -38.95 12.74 -21.41
N GLY A 672 -38.28 12.22 -22.44
CA GLY A 672 -36.94 12.64 -22.89
C GLY A 672 -35.75 12.28 -22.00
N LEU A 673 -35.96 11.53 -20.91
CA LEU A 673 -34.92 11.12 -19.97
C LEU A 673 -34.83 9.60 -19.90
N SER A 674 -33.65 9.07 -19.60
CA SER A 674 -33.49 7.66 -19.27
C SER A 674 -34.22 7.32 -17.97
N ARG A 675 -35.06 6.29 -18.05
CA ARG A 675 -35.88 5.80 -16.93
C ARG A 675 -35.24 4.64 -16.17
N TYR A 676 -34.33 3.92 -16.82
CA TYR A 676 -33.67 2.74 -16.29
C TYR A 676 -32.21 2.75 -16.75
N SER A 677 -31.42 1.83 -16.22
CA SER A 677 -30.17 1.31 -16.79
C SER A 677 -30.01 -0.12 -16.29
N ALA A 678 -29.20 -0.92 -16.98
CA ALA A 678 -28.99 -2.32 -16.65
C ALA A 678 -27.53 -2.56 -16.28
N PRO A 679 -27.22 -3.02 -15.06
CA PRO A 679 -25.90 -3.53 -14.73
C PRO A 679 -25.71 -5.01 -15.07
N SER A 680 -24.46 -5.39 -15.30
CA SER A 680 -23.99 -6.77 -15.30
C SER A 680 -22.49 -6.80 -15.03
N ALA A 681 -22.06 -7.72 -14.17
CA ALA A 681 -20.64 -8.01 -14.00
C ALA A 681 -20.18 -8.95 -15.12
N PHE A 682 -19.00 -8.68 -15.69
CA PHE A 682 -18.42 -9.52 -16.75
C PHE A 682 -16.99 -9.92 -16.39
N ASP A 683 -16.56 -11.08 -16.90
CA ASP A 683 -15.18 -11.56 -16.76
C ASP A 683 -14.27 -10.75 -17.69
N HIS A 684 -13.38 -9.94 -17.13
CA HIS A 684 -12.51 -9.08 -17.91
C HIS A 684 -11.41 -9.92 -18.60
N PRO A 685 -11.31 -9.91 -19.94
CA PRO A 685 -10.41 -10.81 -20.67
C PRO A 685 -8.93 -10.58 -20.36
N ASP A 686 -8.57 -9.36 -19.95
CA ASP A 686 -7.19 -9.00 -19.55
C ASP A 686 -6.95 -9.09 -18.02
N ALA A 687 -7.86 -9.74 -17.28
CA ALA A 687 -7.69 -9.93 -15.83
C ALA A 687 -6.42 -10.75 -15.53
N PRO A 688 -5.53 -10.28 -14.63
CA PRO A 688 -4.37 -11.06 -14.21
C PRO A 688 -4.78 -12.36 -13.50
N VAL A 689 -4.00 -13.43 -13.71
CA VAL A 689 -4.26 -14.78 -13.14
C VAL A 689 -4.26 -14.78 -11.60
N ASP A 690 -3.51 -13.88 -10.95
CA ASP A 690 -3.34 -13.79 -9.50
C ASP A 690 -3.95 -12.51 -8.89
N VAL A 691 -5.07 -12.05 -9.42
CA VAL A 691 -5.79 -10.87 -8.92
C VAL A 691 -6.49 -11.16 -7.58
N GLU A 692 -6.41 -10.21 -6.64
CA GLU A 692 -7.22 -10.27 -5.43
C GLU A 692 -8.72 -10.22 -5.82
N PRO A 693 -9.55 -11.16 -5.35
CA PRO A 693 -10.96 -11.21 -5.77
C PRO A 693 -11.68 -9.91 -5.38
N TRP A 694 -12.43 -9.32 -6.30
CA TRP A 694 -13.16 -8.08 -6.03
C TRP A 694 -14.19 -8.25 -4.90
N GLU A 695 -14.33 -7.20 -4.10
CA GLU A 695 -15.39 -7.02 -3.12
C GLU A 695 -16.11 -5.71 -3.44
N SER A 696 -17.43 -5.68 -3.26
CA SER A 696 -18.22 -4.47 -3.49
C SER A 696 -19.40 -4.34 -2.54
N VAL A 697 -19.85 -3.10 -2.35
CA VAL A 697 -21.13 -2.78 -1.74
C VAL A 697 -22.02 -2.09 -2.75
N GLU A 698 -23.30 -2.45 -2.74
CA GLU A 698 -24.34 -1.73 -3.44
C GLU A 698 -25.36 -1.19 -2.44
N VAL A 699 -25.56 0.13 -2.41
CA VAL A 699 -26.56 0.80 -1.58
C VAL A 699 -27.76 1.19 -2.43
N ARG A 700 -28.97 0.87 -1.98
CA ARG A 700 -30.22 1.15 -2.69
C ARG A 700 -30.98 2.27 -2.01
N CYS A 701 -31.35 3.29 -2.76
CA CYS A 701 -32.07 4.43 -2.22
C CYS A 701 -33.05 5.07 -3.21
N PHE A 702 -33.95 5.89 -2.65
CA PHE A 702 -34.81 6.79 -3.40
C PHE A 702 -34.34 8.23 -3.20
N ALA A 703 -34.17 8.98 -4.29
CA ALA A 703 -34.03 10.44 -4.28
C ALA A 703 -35.39 11.07 -4.65
N ILE A 704 -35.96 11.87 -3.75
CA ILE A 704 -37.28 12.50 -3.90
C ILE A 704 -37.07 14.01 -4.03
N HIS A 705 -37.39 14.54 -5.21
CA HIS A 705 -37.17 15.93 -5.62
C HIS A 705 -38.24 16.89 -5.11
#